data_AF-A0A4D4LNA8-F1
#
_entry.id   AF-A0A4D4LNA8-F1
#
_cell.length_a   1.000
_cell.length_b   1.000
_cell.length_c   1.000
_cell.angle_alpha   90.00
_cell.angle_beta   90.00
_cell.angle_gamma   90.00
#
_symmetry.space_group_name_H-M   'P 1'
#
loop_
_entity.id
_entity.type
_entity.pdbx_description
1 polymer ?
#
loop_
_entity_poly.entity_id
_entity_poly.type
_entity_poly.pdbx_seq_one_letter_code
_entity_poly.pdbx_strand_id
1 'polypeptide(L)'
;MLGPATAKVMAEHLGLHTVGDLLHHYPRRYEERGQLTHLADLPMDEHVTVVAQVADARLHTFASAKAPRGKGQRLEVTITDGSGRLQLVFFGNGVHKPHKDLLPGTRAMFSGKVSVFNRRLQLAHPAYELLRGADDEAAESVDSWAGALIPIYPATAKLESWKIAKSVQTVLPSVQEALDPLPDSLRDGRGLISLPEALLKIHRPHTKADIEDARARLKWDEAFVLQVALARRRHADAQLPAAARKPKPDGLLTAFDAKLPFTLTEGQQKVSKEIFDDLATEHPMHRLLQGEVGSGKAQPLDSLVLAPTGFRRMGDLREGDEVVVPNGEIALIDGVFPQGVRDVWRIVLSDGSSVECDDEHLWIVGTSCGWHRGQTPKVMTTREIRLDTFKANGSSKWYVPAATPVDLGPDVGLPLDPYLFGLLLGDGSFRHNLRLSTVDDEIRDAAADAVAPDCRLVPVTGSRCDYTIQLKQRSGGVRNPVIQALRRLDLWGKTSHGKFIPEDFKNTSIKNRLSLLQGLLDTDGTVHADGMSVSLRSASLRLAEDVAWLVRSLGGRARVLPEKAAFHVSVALPDEYAPFRLSRKADRVRPRPKYNTFRRGIRAVEYVGRKPAQCISVGHPSHAYVTDNFTVTHNTMVALRAMLAVVDSGGQAAMLAPTEVLAQQHHRSITEMMGELAEGGMLGGAEHSTKVVLLTGSMGAAARRQALLDLVTGEAGIVIGTHALIEDKVQFHDLGLVVVDEQHRFGVEQRDALRGKGKQPPHLLVMTATPIPRTVAMTVFGDLETSVLDQLPAGRSPIASHVVPAADKPHFLARAWERVREEVGKGHQAYVVCARIGDEEDDPKKAKKKSPEDEAEKRPPLAVLEVADQLAKGPLQGLGWRSCTGGCRPTTRTP
;
A
#
# COMPACT_ATOMS: atom_id res chain seq x y z
N MET A 1 -45.74 -4.92 -29.27
CA MET A 1 -46.36 -4.36 -28.04
C MET A 1 -46.20 -2.84 -27.99
N LEU A 2 -45.00 -2.28 -28.09
CA LEU A 2 -44.78 -0.82 -28.19
C LEU A 2 -44.60 -0.35 -29.65
N GLY A 3 -44.82 0.94 -29.89
CA GLY A 3 -44.60 1.56 -31.22
C GLY A 3 -43.11 1.67 -31.58
N PRO A 4 -42.76 1.58 -32.88
CA PRO A 4 -41.35 1.44 -33.32
C PRO A 4 -40.46 2.62 -32.95
N ALA A 5 -41.02 3.85 -32.93
CA ALA A 5 -40.28 5.05 -32.52
C ALA A 5 -39.88 5.01 -31.03
N THR A 6 -40.78 4.54 -30.16
CA THR A 6 -40.52 4.42 -28.71
C THR A 6 -39.55 3.29 -28.42
N ALA A 7 -39.75 2.12 -29.03
CA ALA A 7 -38.87 0.97 -28.88
C ALA A 7 -37.42 1.28 -29.32
N LYS A 8 -37.25 2.00 -30.44
CA LYS A 8 -35.93 2.42 -30.92
C LYS A 8 -35.21 3.34 -29.92
N VAL A 9 -35.92 4.30 -29.32
CA VAL A 9 -35.33 5.21 -28.31
C VAL A 9 -34.98 4.47 -27.02
N MET A 10 -35.81 3.51 -26.59
CA MET A 10 -35.53 2.64 -25.45
C MET A 10 -34.27 1.78 -25.65
N ALA A 11 -34.13 1.14 -26.82
CA ALA A 11 -32.96 0.35 -27.16
C ALA A 11 -31.68 1.21 -27.24
N GLU A 12 -31.71 2.34 -27.96
CA GLU A 12 -30.52 3.18 -28.16
C GLU A 12 -30.05 3.94 -26.91
N HIS A 13 -30.97 4.39 -26.04
CA HIS A 13 -30.65 5.34 -24.95
C HIS A 13 -30.83 4.77 -23.55
N LEU A 14 -31.45 3.59 -23.40
CA LEU A 14 -31.60 2.87 -22.12
C LEU A 14 -31.15 1.40 -22.18
N GLY A 15 -30.79 0.86 -23.34
CA GLY A 15 -30.41 -0.56 -23.50
C GLY A 15 -31.56 -1.54 -23.31
N LEU A 16 -32.82 -1.09 -23.42
CA LEU A 16 -34.01 -1.94 -23.22
C LEU A 16 -34.48 -2.47 -24.59
N HIS A 17 -34.35 -3.78 -24.80
CA HIS A 17 -34.64 -4.48 -26.05
C HIS A 17 -35.87 -5.39 -25.96
N THR A 18 -36.18 -5.92 -24.77
CA THR A 18 -37.27 -6.87 -24.52
C THR A 18 -38.33 -6.32 -23.56
N VAL A 19 -39.47 -7.02 -23.46
CA VAL A 19 -40.49 -6.74 -22.44
C VAL A 19 -39.95 -7.02 -21.03
N GLY A 20 -39.11 -8.04 -20.88
CA GLY A 20 -38.44 -8.36 -19.62
C GLY A 20 -37.55 -7.21 -19.15
N ASP A 21 -36.76 -6.62 -20.05
CA ASP A 21 -35.87 -5.49 -19.73
C ASP A 21 -36.69 -4.29 -19.22
N LEU A 22 -37.83 -4.00 -19.86
CA LEU A 22 -38.72 -2.91 -19.46
C LEU A 22 -39.41 -3.16 -18.11
N LEU A 23 -39.72 -4.41 -17.77
CA LEU A 23 -40.24 -4.82 -16.46
C LEU A 23 -39.15 -4.89 -15.38
N HIS A 24 -37.88 -4.95 -15.75
CA HIS A 24 -36.75 -4.84 -14.81
C HIS A 24 -36.19 -3.41 -14.71
N HIS A 25 -36.72 -2.47 -15.50
CA HIS A 25 -36.40 -1.04 -15.42
C HIS A 25 -37.19 -0.37 -14.28
N TYR A 26 -36.80 -0.68 -13.04
CA TYR A 26 -37.56 -0.29 -11.84
C TYR A 26 -37.62 1.24 -11.59
N PRO A 27 -38.66 1.76 -10.91
CA PRO A 27 -38.71 3.15 -10.49
C PRO A 27 -37.58 3.51 -9.50
N ARG A 28 -36.90 4.63 -9.73
CA ARG A 28 -35.85 5.18 -8.85
C ARG A 28 -36.45 5.69 -7.53
N ARG A 29 -37.66 6.26 -7.58
CA ARG A 29 -38.44 6.73 -6.43
C ARG A 29 -39.95 6.70 -6.69
N TYR A 30 -40.74 6.95 -5.66
CA TYR A 30 -42.19 7.10 -5.72
C TYR A 30 -42.57 8.41 -5.04
N GLU A 31 -43.44 9.19 -5.65
CA GLU A 31 -43.97 10.44 -5.09
C GLU A 31 -45.43 10.21 -4.67
N GLU A 32 -45.87 10.72 -3.52
CA GLU A 32 -47.28 10.63 -3.14
C GLU A 32 -48.13 11.61 -3.95
N ARG A 33 -49.34 11.20 -4.33
CA ARG A 33 -50.30 12.02 -5.10
C ARG A 33 -50.85 13.17 -4.25
N GLY A 34 -50.03 14.20 -4.06
CA GLY A 34 -50.31 15.37 -3.22
C GLY A 34 -49.07 15.99 -2.58
N GLN A 35 -47.97 15.24 -2.46
CA GLN A 35 -46.67 15.76 -2.02
C GLN A 35 -45.91 16.36 -3.21
N LEU A 36 -45.03 17.32 -2.92
CA LEU A 36 -44.21 18.02 -3.91
C LEU A 36 -42.74 17.63 -3.70
N THR A 37 -42.01 17.38 -4.79
CA THR A 37 -40.59 16.98 -4.73
C THR A 37 -39.76 18.11 -4.11
N HIS A 38 -38.94 17.81 -3.11
CA HIS A 38 -38.03 18.79 -2.51
C HIS A 38 -37.07 19.37 -3.57
N LEU A 39 -37.22 20.65 -3.90
CA LEU A 39 -36.54 21.33 -5.02
C LEU A 39 -35.12 21.80 -4.67
N ALA A 40 -34.76 21.85 -3.39
CA ALA A 40 -33.45 22.35 -2.94
C ALA A 40 -32.29 21.38 -3.23
N ASP A 41 -32.57 20.07 -3.28
CA ASP A 41 -31.55 19.01 -3.40
C ASP A 41 -31.36 18.48 -4.83
N LEU A 42 -31.79 19.24 -5.84
CA LEU A 42 -31.73 18.79 -7.23
C LEU A 42 -30.27 18.80 -7.75
N PRO A 43 -29.76 17.67 -8.30
CA PRO A 43 -28.41 17.61 -8.83
C PRO A 43 -28.24 18.51 -10.07
N MET A 44 -27.12 19.25 -10.12
CA MET A 44 -26.78 20.11 -11.26
C MET A 44 -26.41 19.28 -12.51
N ASP A 45 -26.73 19.80 -13.68
CA ASP A 45 -26.49 19.20 -15.00
C ASP A 45 -27.18 17.84 -15.28
N GLU A 46 -27.92 17.27 -14.32
CA GLU A 46 -28.72 16.06 -14.51
C GLU A 46 -30.08 16.34 -15.17
N HIS A 47 -30.62 15.32 -15.85
CA HIS A 47 -31.99 15.33 -16.36
C HIS A 47 -32.93 14.74 -15.30
N VAL A 48 -33.73 15.59 -14.65
CA VAL A 48 -34.58 15.22 -13.52
C VAL A 48 -36.05 15.27 -13.89
N THR A 49 -36.88 14.48 -13.21
CA THR A 49 -38.35 14.63 -13.20
C THR A 49 -38.81 14.99 -11.79
N VAL A 50 -39.52 16.11 -11.63
CA VAL A 50 -39.98 16.65 -10.34
C VAL A 50 -41.50 16.85 -10.35
N VAL A 51 -42.16 16.65 -9.21
CA VAL A 51 -43.57 16.99 -8.97
C VAL A 51 -43.61 18.33 -8.26
N ALA A 52 -44.28 19.33 -8.82
CA ALA A 52 -44.33 20.67 -8.24
C ALA A 52 -45.63 21.41 -8.56
N GLN A 53 -45.89 22.49 -7.81
CA GLN A 53 -46.99 23.41 -8.06
C GLN A 53 -46.48 24.71 -8.69
N VAL A 54 -47.20 25.24 -9.68
CA VAL A 54 -46.90 26.56 -10.27
C VAL A 54 -47.25 27.65 -9.26
N ALA A 55 -46.26 28.48 -8.92
CA ALA A 55 -46.41 29.64 -8.05
C ALA A 55 -46.72 30.93 -8.83
N ASP A 56 -46.09 31.10 -9.99
CA ASP A 56 -46.21 32.31 -10.83
C ASP A 56 -45.86 31.97 -12.30
N ALA A 57 -46.44 32.69 -13.26
CA ALA A 57 -46.18 32.50 -14.69
C ALA A 57 -46.19 33.86 -15.41
N ARG A 58 -45.02 34.27 -15.94
CA ARG A 58 -44.81 35.60 -16.54
C ARG A 58 -44.36 35.52 -17.98
N LEU A 59 -45.13 36.15 -18.88
CA LEU A 59 -44.78 36.30 -20.27
C LEU A 59 -43.98 37.59 -20.49
N HIS A 60 -42.69 37.44 -20.82
CA HIS A 60 -41.80 38.53 -21.18
C HIS A 60 -41.66 38.64 -22.70
N THR A 61 -41.81 39.85 -23.24
CA THR A 61 -41.53 40.15 -24.66
C THR A 61 -40.25 40.97 -24.78
N PHE A 62 -39.37 40.60 -25.71
CA PHE A 62 -38.10 41.28 -25.95
C PHE A 62 -37.88 41.53 -27.44
N ALA A 63 -37.07 42.54 -27.81
CA ALA A 63 -36.70 42.75 -29.21
C ALA A 63 -35.79 41.61 -29.69
N SER A 64 -36.11 40.98 -30.82
CA SER A 64 -35.33 39.86 -31.36
C SER A 64 -35.33 39.84 -32.88
N ALA A 65 -34.13 39.96 -33.47
CA ALA A 65 -33.93 39.93 -34.92
C ALA A 65 -34.23 38.56 -35.56
N LYS A 66 -34.35 37.49 -34.77
CA LYS A 66 -34.65 36.13 -35.25
C LYS A 66 -36.13 35.72 -35.09
N ALA A 67 -36.98 36.60 -34.54
CA ALA A 67 -38.39 36.30 -34.29
C ALA A 67 -39.32 36.92 -35.37
N PRO A 68 -40.41 36.24 -35.77
CA PRO A 68 -41.40 36.84 -36.67
C PRO A 68 -41.98 38.12 -36.05
N ARG A 69 -42.02 39.22 -36.82
CA ARG A 69 -42.37 40.58 -36.36
C ARG A 69 -41.39 41.23 -35.36
N GLY A 70 -40.16 40.74 -35.23
CA GLY A 70 -39.09 41.42 -34.47
C GLY A 70 -39.23 41.39 -32.95
N LYS A 71 -40.22 40.68 -32.40
CA LYS A 71 -40.46 40.53 -30.96
C LYS A 71 -40.37 39.06 -30.57
N GLY A 72 -39.35 38.70 -29.80
CA GLY A 72 -39.23 37.40 -29.14
C GLY A 72 -40.14 37.33 -27.92
N GLN A 73 -40.58 36.12 -27.58
CA GLN A 73 -41.34 35.81 -26.37
C GLN A 73 -40.56 34.83 -25.51
N ARG A 74 -40.58 35.05 -24.18
CA ARG A 74 -40.04 34.16 -23.15
C ARG A 74 -41.07 34.02 -22.05
N LEU A 75 -41.49 32.79 -21.74
CA LEU A 75 -42.31 32.50 -20.57
C LEU A 75 -41.39 32.04 -19.43
N GLU A 76 -41.51 32.69 -18.28
CA GLU A 76 -40.90 32.29 -17.03
C GLU A 76 -42.00 31.77 -16.09
N VAL A 77 -42.01 30.46 -15.83
CA VAL A 77 -42.91 29.84 -14.85
C VAL A 77 -42.10 29.52 -13.61
N THR A 78 -42.46 30.08 -12.46
CA THR A 78 -41.84 29.69 -11.18
C THR A 78 -42.65 28.57 -10.58
N ILE A 79 -42.03 27.42 -10.32
CA ILE A 79 -42.63 26.31 -9.58
C ILE A 79 -42.08 26.27 -8.15
N THR A 80 -42.85 25.70 -7.24
CA THR A 80 -42.51 25.54 -5.82
C THR A 80 -43.02 24.22 -5.28
N ASP A 81 -42.34 23.75 -4.24
CA ASP A 81 -42.69 22.63 -3.36
C ASP A 81 -43.21 23.11 -1.98
N GLY A 82 -43.21 24.43 -1.73
CA GLY A 82 -43.49 25.04 -0.43
C GLY A 82 -42.25 25.47 0.36
N SER A 83 -41.06 24.92 0.06
CA SER A 83 -39.79 25.22 0.74
C SER A 83 -38.78 25.98 -0.14
N GLY A 84 -38.77 25.68 -1.44
CA GLY A 84 -37.88 26.23 -2.45
C GLY A 84 -38.63 26.66 -3.72
N ARG A 85 -37.89 27.19 -4.69
CA ARG A 85 -38.42 27.66 -5.98
C ARG A 85 -37.47 27.29 -7.11
N LEU A 86 -38.02 26.75 -8.19
CA LEU A 86 -37.31 26.41 -9.43
C LEU A 86 -37.93 27.18 -10.60
N GLN A 87 -37.12 27.69 -11.52
CA GLN A 87 -37.61 28.48 -12.65
C GLN A 87 -37.71 27.61 -13.91
N LEU A 88 -38.81 27.71 -14.65
CA LEU A 88 -38.98 27.05 -15.94
C LEU A 88 -38.98 28.11 -17.02
N VAL A 89 -38.17 27.92 -18.06
CA VAL A 89 -38.02 28.93 -19.11
C VAL A 89 -38.34 28.33 -20.47
N PHE A 90 -39.32 28.92 -21.15
CA PHE A 90 -39.72 28.55 -22.51
C PHE A 90 -39.51 29.75 -23.45
N PHE A 91 -38.95 29.53 -24.63
CA PHE A 91 -38.69 30.58 -25.62
C PHE A 91 -39.48 30.37 -26.94
N GLY A 92 -39.79 31.47 -27.61
CA GLY A 92 -40.35 31.48 -28.97
C GLY A 92 -41.70 30.77 -29.10
N ASN A 93 -41.93 30.07 -30.22
CA ASN A 93 -43.21 29.39 -30.51
C ASN A 93 -43.60 28.33 -29.46
N GLY A 94 -42.64 27.84 -28.68
CA GLY A 94 -42.88 26.89 -27.58
C GLY A 94 -43.62 27.47 -26.37
N VAL A 95 -43.87 28.78 -26.34
CA VAL A 95 -44.51 29.49 -25.20
C VAL A 95 -46.02 29.33 -25.14
N HIS A 96 -46.71 29.19 -26.27
CA HIS A 96 -48.18 29.28 -26.33
C HIS A 96 -48.92 28.24 -25.48
N LYS A 97 -48.50 26.97 -25.55
CA LYS A 97 -49.14 25.88 -24.80
C LYS A 97 -48.81 25.96 -23.29
N PRO A 98 -47.54 26.06 -22.85
CA PRO A 98 -47.20 26.26 -21.43
C PRO A 98 -47.88 27.48 -20.80
N HIS A 99 -48.03 28.60 -21.52
CA HIS A 99 -48.71 29.80 -21.00
C HIS A 99 -50.22 29.59 -20.76
N LYS A 100 -50.85 28.64 -21.45
CA LYS A 100 -52.24 28.25 -21.21
C LYS A 100 -52.39 27.21 -20.11
N ASP A 101 -51.47 26.25 -20.07
CA ASP A 101 -51.58 25.04 -19.24
C ASP A 101 -50.96 25.24 -17.83
N LEU A 102 -49.93 26.07 -17.69
CA LEU A 102 -49.17 26.29 -16.45
C LEU A 102 -49.59 27.59 -15.73
N LEU A 103 -50.86 27.67 -15.34
CA LEU A 103 -51.38 28.77 -14.52
C LEU A 103 -50.98 28.61 -13.04
N PRO A 104 -50.90 29.70 -12.25
CA PRO A 104 -50.69 29.62 -10.80
C PRO A 104 -51.71 28.71 -10.12
N GLY A 105 -51.22 27.80 -9.26
CA GLY A 105 -52.03 26.74 -8.64
C GLY A 105 -51.97 25.38 -9.35
N THR A 106 -51.65 25.33 -10.66
CA THR A 106 -51.54 24.06 -11.40
C THR A 106 -50.45 23.17 -10.81
N ARG A 107 -50.77 21.88 -10.58
CA ARG A 107 -49.80 20.84 -10.22
C ARG A 107 -49.43 20.03 -11.45
N ALA A 108 -48.14 19.75 -11.62
CA ALA A 108 -47.65 18.98 -12.76
C ALA A 108 -46.33 18.26 -12.44
N MET A 109 -46.04 17.24 -13.24
CA MET A 109 -44.71 16.68 -13.38
C MET A 109 -43.93 17.50 -14.39
N PHE A 110 -42.70 17.89 -14.06
CA PHE A 110 -41.79 18.60 -14.95
C PHE A 110 -40.52 17.76 -15.14
N SER A 111 -40.14 17.49 -16.40
CA SER A 111 -38.91 16.79 -16.74
C SER A 111 -38.01 17.67 -17.60
N GLY A 112 -36.76 17.84 -17.19
CA GLY A 112 -35.79 18.64 -17.91
C GLY A 112 -34.41 18.61 -17.29
N LYS A 113 -33.44 19.23 -17.96
CA LYS A 113 -32.07 19.36 -17.46
C LYS A 113 -31.97 20.50 -16.45
N VAL A 114 -31.40 20.23 -15.28
CA VAL A 114 -31.12 21.26 -14.26
C VAL A 114 -29.95 22.11 -14.72
N SER A 115 -30.16 23.42 -14.82
CA SER A 115 -29.15 24.41 -15.19
C SER A 115 -29.22 25.61 -14.25
N VAL A 116 -28.17 26.43 -14.22
CA VAL A 116 -28.15 27.67 -13.44
C VAL A 116 -28.12 28.85 -14.40
N PHE A 117 -28.98 29.84 -14.18
CA PHE A 117 -28.92 31.10 -14.92
C PHE A 117 -29.14 32.27 -13.95
N ASN A 118 -28.28 33.28 -14.01
CA ASN A 118 -28.32 34.44 -13.12
C ASN A 118 -28.45 34.06 -11.61
N ARG A 119 -27.67 33.07 -11.18
CA ARG A 119 -27.68 32.48 -9.81
C ARG A 119 -29.03 31.88 -9.37
N ARG A 120 -29.90 31.50 -10.30
CA ARG A 120 -31.14 30.76 -10.03
C ARG A 120 -31.12 29.42 -10.73
N LEU A 121 -31.65 28.40 -10.05
CA LEU A 121 -31.87 27.09 -10.68
C LEU A 121 -33.00 27.21 -11.70
N GLN A 122 -32.81 26.61 -12.87
CA GLN A 122 -33.83 26.57 -13.90
C GLN A 122 -33.85 25.27 -14.71
N LEU A 123 -35.03 24.94 -15.24
CA LEU A 123 -35.19 23.99 -16.34
C LEU A 123 -35.47 24.80 -17.63
N ALA A 124 -34.60 24.67 -18.62
CA ALA A 124 -34.82 25.25 -19.94
C ALA A 124 -35.63 24.27 -20.82
N HIS A 125 -36.74 24.73 -21.38
CA HIS A 125 -37.68 23.94 -22.19
C HIS A 125 -38.05 22.55 -21.59
N PRO A 126 -38.49 22.47 -20.33
CA PRO A 126 -38.89 21.19 -19.73
C PRO A 126 -40.14 20.64 -20.43
N ALA A 127 -40.18 19.33 -20.60
CA ALA A 127 -41.42 18.62 -20.88
C ALA A 127 -42.25 18.57 -19.58
N TYR A 128 -43.58 18.56 -19.69
CA TYR A 128 -44.46 18.46 -18.52
C TYR A 128 -45.72 17.64 -18.80
N GLU A 129 -46.25 17.03 -17.75
CA GLU A 129 -47.52 16.29 -17.73
C GLU A 129 -48.35 16.84 -16.56
N LEU A 130 -49.59 17.26 -16.82
CA LEU A 130 -50.47 17.86 -15.80
C LEU A 130 -51.01 16.80 -14.85
N LEU A 131 -50.97 17.07 -13.54
CA LEU A 131 -51.53 16.20 -12.50
C LEU A 131 -52.92 16.74 -12.11
N ARG A 132 -53.97 16.21 -12.74
CA ARG A 132 -55.35 16.58 -12.41
C ARG A 132 -55.79 16.01 -11.05
N GLY A 133 -56.63 16.78 -10.36
CA GLY A 133 -57.23 16.42 -9.08
C GLY A 133 -58.17 15.21 -9.21
N ALA A 134 -58.64 14.70 -8.07
CA ALA A 134 -59.60 13.59 -8.07
C ALA A 134 -61.01 14.02 -8.52
N ASP A 135 -61.29 15.32 -8.54
CA ASP A 135 -62.64 15.87 -8.72
C ASP A 135 -63.00 16.22 -10.20
N ASP A 136 -62.06 16.03 -11.15
CA ASP A 136 -62.27 16.27 -12.59
C ASP A 136 -62.73 14.97 -13.32
N GLU A 137 -63.96 14.51 -13.10
CA GLU A 137 -64.50 13.29 -13.74
C GLU A 137 -64.75 13.39 -15.27
N ALA A 138 -64.48 14.55 -15.90
CA ALA A 138 -64.86 14.85 -17.28
C ALA A 138 -63.70 14.76 -18.31
N ALA A 139 -62.98 13.63 -18.37
CA ALA A 139 -62.19 13.25 -19.56
C ALA A 139 -61.82 11.76 -19.59
N GLU A 140 -62.25 11.02 -20.63
CA GLU A 140 -61.86 9.64 -20.87
C GLU A 140 -60.34 9.51 -21.13
N SER A 141 -59.60 8.95 -20.17
CA SER A 141 -58.23 8.36 -20.28
C SER A 141 -57.55 8.12 -18.91
N VAL A 142 -58.23 8.44 -17.79
CA VAL A 142 -57.62 8.47 -16.45
C VAL A 142 -57.69 7.12 -15.73
N ASP A 143 -57.03 6.09 -16.30
CA ASP A 143 -56.65 4.87 -15.57
C ASP A 143 -55.11 4.72 -15.47
N SER A 144 -54.37 5.76 -15.88
CA SER A 144 -52.90 5.72 -15.96
C SER A 144 -52.16 6.02 -14.65
N TRP A 145 -52.83 6.61 -13.65
CA TRP A 145 -52.24 6.96 -12.35
C TRP A 145 -53.25 6.84 -11.19
N ALA A 146 -53.98 5.72 -11.13
CA ALA A 146 -54.99 5.46 -10.08
C ALA A 146 -54.40 5.13 -8.69
N GLY A 147 -53.08 4.93 -8.57
CA GLY A 147 -52.40 4.71 -7.29
C GLY A 147 -52.19 5.98 -6.48
N ALA A 148 -52.12 5.86 -5.16
CA ALA A 148 -51.70 6.94 -4.26
C ALA A 148 -50.21 7.32 -4.45
N LEU A 149 -49.44 6.46 -5.12
CA LEU A 149 -47.99 6.56 -5.33
C LEU A 149 -47.67 6.59 -6.83
N ILE A 150 -46.87 7.58 -7.22
CA ILE A 150 -46.47 7.91 -8.60
C ILE A 150 -45.04 7.39 -8.82
N PRO A 151 -44.83 6.26 -9.53
CA PRO A 151 -43.48 5.78 -9.87
C PRO A 151 -42.71 6.77 -10.79
N ILE A 152 -41.49 7.10 -10.39
CA ILE A 152 -40.54 7.92 -11.15
C ILE A 152 -39.39 7.05 -11.65
N TYR A 153 -39.30 6.87 -12.96
CA TYR A 153 -38.33 6.02 -13.64
C TYR A 153 -37.03 6.77 -13.97
N PRO A 154 -35.88 6.07 -14.08
CA PRO A 154 -34.71 6.62 -14.75
C PRO A 154 -35.06 6.99 -16.19
N ALA A 155 -34.91 8.27 -16.54
CA ALA A 155 -35.37 8.87 -17.79
C ALA A 155 -34.21 9.54 -18.54
N THR A 156 -34.35 9.74 -19.85
CA THR A 156 -33.35 10.43 -20.68
C THR A 156 -33.95 11.67 -21.33
N ALA A 157 -33.10 12.53 -21.90
CA ALA A 157 -33.54 13.72 -22.64
C ALA A 157 -34.43 13.42 -23.86
N LYS A 158 -34.52 12.15 -24.30
CA LYS A 158 -35.40 11.69 -25.39
C LYS A 158 -36.63 10.91 -24.92
N LEU A 159 -36.66 10.49 -23.65
CA LEU A 159 -37.71 9.62 -23.11
C LEU A 159 -37.96 9.90 -21.63
N GLU A 160 -39.09 10.53 -21.35
CA GLU A 160 -39.52 11.05 -20.06
C GLU A 160 -40.19 9.97 -19.19
N SER A 161 -40.12 10.12 -17.87
CA SER A 161 -40.60 9.12 -16.89
C SER A 161 -42.05 8.67 -17.12
N TRP A 162 -42.96 9.57 -17.50
CA TRP A 162 -44.36 9.18 -17.75
C TRP A 162 -44.57 8.44 -19.08
N LYS A 163 -43.69 8.61 -20.07
CA LYS A 163 -43.72 7.78 -21.29
C LYS A 163 -43.22 6.38 -20.98
N ILE A 164 -42.18 6.26 -20.14
CA ILE A 164 -41.73 4.96 -19.60
C ILE A 164 -42.86 4.30 -18.79
N ALA A 165 -43.50 5.02 -17.86
CA ALA A 165 -44.63 4.52 -17.08
C ALA A 165 -45.80 4.02 -17.96
N LYS A 166 -46.19 4.79 -19.00
CA LYS A 166 -47.23 4.37 -19.97
C LYS A 166 -46.81 3.11 -20.76
N SER A 167 -45.54 3.01 -21.14
CA SER A 167 -45.00 1.82 -21.81
C SER A 167 -44.96 0.60 -20.89
N VAL A 168 -44.55 0.77 -19.63
CA VAL A 168 -44.65 -0.27 -18.59
C VAL A 168 -46.09 -0.69 -18.40
N GLN A 169 -47.04 0.24 -18.25
CA GLN A 169 -48.47 -0.07 -18.09
C GLN A 169 -49.05 -0.85 -19.28
N THR A 170 -48.56 -0.60 -20.50
CA THR A 170 -48.96 -1.35 -21.70
C THR A 170 -48.53 -2.82 -21.64
N VAL A 171 -47.40 -3.13 -21.00
CA VAL A 171 -46.87 -4.50 -20.89
C VAL A 171 -47.10 -5.15 -19.53
N LEU A 172 -47.48 -4.39 -18.49
CA LEU A 172 -47.67 -4.89 -17.13
C LEU A 172 -48.64 -6.09 -17.03
N PRO A 173 -49.69 -6.24 -17.86
CA PRO A 173 -50.51 -7.47 -17.87
C PRO A 173 -49.73 -8.75 -18.20
N SER A 174 -48.65 -8.69 -18.99
CA SER A 174 -47.83 -9.89 -19.32
C SER A 174 -46.92 -10.34 -18.17
N VAL A 175 -46.92 -9.62 -17.03
CA VAL A 175 -46.22 -10.03 -15.81
C VAL A 175 -46.72 -11.38 -15.28
N GLN A 176 -47.95 -11.78 -15.59
CA GLN A 176 -48.47 -13.12 -15.25
C GLN A 176 -47.75 -14.27 -15.99
N GLU A 177 -47.06 -13.98 -17.10
CA GLU A 177 -46.24 -14.95 -17.84
C GLU A 177 -44.81 -15.08 -17.28
N ALA A 178 -44.45 -14.27 -16.27
CA ALA A 178 -43.12 -14.32 -15.66
C ALA A 178 -42.94 -15.60 -14.83
N LEU A 179 -42.00 -16.45 -15.26
CA LEU A 179 -41.58 -17.63 -14.50
C LEU A 179 -40.87 -17.20 -13.22
N ASP A 180 -41.34 -17.66 -12.07
CA ASP A 180 -40.68 -17.40 -10.79
C ASP A 180 -39.40 -18.25 -10.67
N PRO A 181 -38.21 -17.65 -10.53
CA PRO A 181 -36.97 -18.40 -10.38
C PRO A 181 -36.79 -19.00 -8.97
N LEU A 182 -37.55 -18.56 -7.96
CA LEU A 182 -37.51 -19.13 -6.62
C LEU A 182 -38.48 -20.33 -6.54
N PRO A 183 -38.03 -21.52 -6.08
CA PRO A 183 -38.92 -22.64 -5.81
C PRO A 183 -39.98 -22.28 -4.76
N ASP A 184 -41.21 -22.76 -4.94
CA ASP A 184 -42.34 -22.47 -4.04
C ASP A 184 -42.02 -22.74 -2.57
N SER A 185 -41.33 -23.84 -2.26
CA SER A 185 -40.93 -24.19 -0.89
C SER A 185 -39.99 -23.17 -0.24
N LEU A 186 -39.11 -22.52 -1.01
CA LEU A 186 -38.24 -21.45 -0.53
C LEU A 186 -39.01 -20.13 -0.39
N ARG A 187 -39.91 -19.85 -1.33
CA ARG A 187 -40.76 -18.65 -1.36
C ARG A 187 -41.72 -18.65 -0.15
N ASP A 188 -42.49 -19.72 0.02
CA ASP A 188 -43.44 -19.91 1.12
C ASP A 188 -42.73 -19.97 2.48
N GLY A 189 -41.64 -20.73 2.59
CA GLY A 189 -40.84 -20.84 3.82
C GLY A 189 -40.14 -19.55 4.27
N ARG A 190 -40.14 -18.51 3.42
CA ARG A 190 -39.62 -17.16 3.72
C ARG A 190 -40.71 -16.10 3.79
N GLY A 191 -41.98 -16.45 3.55
CA GLY A 191 -43.09 -15.50 3.49
C GLY A 191 -42.96 -14.50 2.34
N LEU A 192 -42.32 -14.88 1.23
CA LEU A 192 -42.10 -14.01 0.08
C LEU A 192 -43.29 -14.07 -0.90
N ILE A 193 -43.64 -12.91 -1.46
CA ILE A 193 -44.60 -12.80 -2.57
C ILE A 193 -44.03 -13.40 -3.86
N SER A 194 -44.88 -13.69 -4.85
CA SER A 194 -44.45 -14.22 -6.15
C SER A 194 -43.74 -13.15 -7.01
N LEU A 195 -42.93 -13.57 -8.00
CA LEU A 195 -42.34 -12.63 -8.96
C LEU A 195 -43.39 -11.79 -9.69
N PRO A 196 -44.50 -12.35 -10.21
CA PRO A 196 -45.56 -11.55 -10.83
C PRO A 196 -46.13 -10.49 -9.88
N GLU A 197 -46.36 -10.83 -8.61
CA GLU A 197 -46.87 -9.89 -7.61
C GLU A 197 -45.83 -8.81 -7.28
N ALA A 198 -44.55 -9.15 -7.18
CA ALA A 198 -43.47 -8.20 -6.92
C ALA A 198 -43.27 -7.22 -8.08
N LEU A 199 -43.31 -7.68 -9.33
CA LEU A 199 -43.25 -6.82 -10.51
C LEU A 199 -44.48 -5.92 -10.65
N LEU A 200 -45.67 -6.41 -10.26
CA LEU A 200 -46.86 -5.57 -10.19
C LEU A 200 -46.73 -4.51 -9.08
N LYS A 201 -46.35 -4.90 -7.87
CA LYS A 201 -46.19 -4.00 -6.71
C LYS A 201 -45.05 -2.98 -6.88
N ILE A 202 -43.95 -3.31 -7.57
CA ILE A 202 -42.86 -2.34 -7.83
C ILE A 202 -43.27 -1.28 -8.85
N HIS A 203 -44.11 -1.61 -9.83
CA HIS A 203 -44.55 -0.65 -10.87
C HIS A 203 -45.88 0.03 -10.57
N ARG A 204 -46.78 -0.59 -9.80
CA ARG A 204 -48.09 -0.07 -9.40
C ARG A 204 -48.36 -0.34 -7.90
N PRO A 205 -47.58 0.25 -6.97
CA PRO A 205 -47.84 0.11 -5.54
C PRO A 205 -49.11 0.85 -5.12
N HIS A 206 -49.88 0.27 -4.20
CA HIS A 206 -50.99 0.95 -3.53
C HIS A 206 -50.54 1.62 -2.23
N THR A 207 -49.55 1.02 -1.55
CA THR A 207 -49.02 1.41 -0.25
C THR A 207 -47.49 1.42 -0.27
N LYS A 208 -46.87 1.98 0.78
CA LYS A 208 -45.41 1.89 0.95
C LYS A 208 -44.94 0.46 1.28
N ALA A 209 -45.78 -0.33 1.97
CA ALA A 209 -45.51 -1.74 2.25
C ALA A 209 -45.36 -2.57 0.96
N ASP A 210 -46.20 -2.32 -0.06
CA ASP A 210 -46.07 -2.98 -1.37
C ASP A 210 -44.68 -2.79 -2.00
N ILE A 211 -44.11 -1.58 -1.86
CA ILE A 211 -42.76 -1.26 -2.36
C ILE A 211 -41.70 -2.01 -1.56
N GLU A 212 -41.87 -2.16 -0.24
CA GLU A 212 -40.94 -2.87 0.62
C GLU A 212 -40.98 -4.38 0.36
N ASP A 213 -42.17 -4.99 0.26
CA ASP A 213 -42.37 -6.39 -0.12
C ASP A 213 -41.75 -6.69 -1.48
N ALA A 214 -42.06 -5.86 -2.50
CA ALA A 214 -41.53 -6.01 -3.84
C ALA A 214 -40.00 -5.89 -3.85
N ARG A 215 -39.43 -4.90 -3.16
CA ARG A 215 -37.97 -4.76 -3.05
C ARG A 215 -37.32 -5.92 -2.30
N ALA A 216 -37.98 -6.47 -1.27
CA ALA A 216 -37.49 -7.65 -0.57
C ALA A 216 -37.46 -8.86 -1.51
N ARG A 217 -38.56 -9.14 -2.22
CA ARG A 217 -38.65 -10.25 -3.17
C ARG A 217 -37.69 -10.09 -4.36
N LEU A 218 -37.54 -8.90 -4.95
CA LEU A 218 -36.65 -8.69 -6.10
C LEU A 218 -35.17 -8.78 -5.72
N LYS A 219 -34.77 -8.34 -4.51
CA LYS A 219 -33.41 -8.60 -3.98
C LYS A 219 -33.13 -10.08 -3.79
N TRP A 220 -34.13 -10.85 -3.35
CA TRP A 220 -34.02 -12.30 -3.26
C TRP A 220 -33.87 -12.96 -4.64
N ASP A 221 -34.44 -12.38 -5.70
CA ASP A 221 -34.26 -12.84 -7.08
C ASP A 221 -32.80 -12.75 -7.52
N GLU A 222 -32.25 -11.52 -7.50
CA GLU A 222 -30.88 -11.23 -7.89
C GLU A 222 -29.88 -12.06 -7.08
N ALA A 223 -30.09 -12.16 -5.76
CA ALA A 223 -29.27 -12.97 -4.88
C ALA A 223 -29.40 -14.48 -5.17
N PHE A 224 -30.61 -14.99 -5.39
CA PHE A 224 -30.82 -16.42 -5.65
C PHE A 224 -30.26 -16.85 -7.00
N VAL A 225 -30.55 -16.12 -8.07
CA VAL A 225 -30.01 -16.41 -9.42
C VAL A 225 -28.49 -16.40 -9.41
N LEU A 226 -27.87 -15.40 -8.78
CA LEU A 226 -26.42 -15.31 -8.67
C LEU A 226 -25.83 -16.43 -7.80
N GLN A 227 -26.41 -16.73 -6.63
CA GLN A 227 -25.94 -17.81 -5.77
C GLN A 227 -26.15 -19.20 -6.40
N VAL A 228 -27.21 -19.41 -7.19
CA VAL A 228 -27.41 -20.65 -7.96
C VAL A 228 -26.39 -20.76 -9.09
N ALA A 229 -26.06 -19.67 -9.81
CA ALA A 229 -25.00 -19.69 -10.81
C ALA A 229 -23.64 -20.05 -10.19
N LEU A 230 -23.29 -19.43 -9.05
CA LEU A 230 -22.06 -19.71 -8.30
C LEU A 230 -22.06 -21.11 -7.69
N ALA A 231 -23.19 -21.60 -7.19
CA ALA A 231 -23.33 -22.97 -6.67
C ALA A 231 -23.24 -24.02 -7.79
N ARG A 232 -23.80 -23.74 -8.98
CA ARG A 232 -23.61 -24.58 -10.18
C ARG A 232 -22.16 -24.59 -10.63
N ARG A 233 -21.45 -23.46 -10.58
CA ARG A 233 -20.01 -23.41 -10.88
C ARG A 233 -19.21 -24.24 -9.87
N ARG A 234 -19.41 -24.02 -8.56
CA ARG A 234 -18.78 -24.83 -7.49
C ARG A 234 -19.09 -26.32 -7.61
N HIS A 235 -20.33 -26.68 -7.94
CA HIS A 235 -20.70 -28.08 -8.15
C HIS A 235 -20.00 -28.66 -9.39
N ALA A 236 -19.96 -27.94 -10.52
CA ALA A 236 -19.26 -28.37 -11.71
C ALA A 236 -17.74 -28.52 -11.49
N ASP A 237 -17.10 -27.55 -10.82
CA ASP A 237 -15.69 -27.62 -10.43
C ASP A 237 -15.43 -28.78 -9.46
N ALA A 238 -16.33 -29.05 -8.50
CA ALA A 238 -16.24 -30.19 -7.59
C ALA A 238 -16.52 -31.56 -8.26
N GLN A 239 -17.03 -31.60 -9.50
CA GLN A 239 -17.10 -32.81 -10.33
C GLN A 239 -15.87 -32.95 -11.25
N LEU A 240 -14.98 -31.96 -11.33
CA LEU A 240 -13.72 -32.11 -12.07
C LEU A 240 -12.75 -32.96 -11.23
N PRO A 241 -12.12 -33.99 -11.83
CA PRO A 241 -11.13 -34.79 -11.12
C PRO A 241 -9.81 -34.01 -10.99
N ALA A 242 -9.28 -33.92 -9.76
CA ALA A 242 -7.93 -33.45 -9.48
C ALA A 242 -7.11 -34.51 -8.73
N ALA A 243 -5.80 -34.51 -8.95
CA ALA A 243 -4.89 -35.40 -8.26
C ALA A 243 -4.62 -34.86 -6.85
N ALA A 244 -5.06 -35.58 -5.81
CA ALA A 244 -4.87 -35.20 -4.42
C ALA A 244 -3.40 -35.01 -4.04
N ARG A 245 -3.03 -33.78 -3.67
CA ARG A 245 -1.67 -33.33 -3.33
C ARG A 245 -1.45 -33.33 -1.82
N LYS A 246 -1.22 -34.51 -1.26
CA LYS A 246 -0.93 -34.68 0.19
C LYS A 246 0.55 -34.40 0.49
N PRO A 247 0.89 -33.55 1.48
CA PRO A 247 2.25 -33.42 1.98
C PRO A 247 2.83 -34.77 2.42
N LYS A 248 4.11 -35.02 2.09
CA LYS A 248 4.81 -36.22 2.57
C LYS A 248 5.41 -35.94 3.96
N PRO A 249 5.30 -36.86 4.94
CA PRO A 249 5.89 -36.68 6.27
C PRO A 249 7.40 -36.37 6.23
N ASP A 250 8.13 -37.00 5.31
CA ASP A 250 9.58 -36.79 5.11
C ASP A 250 9.88 -36.01 3.81
N GLY A 251 8.95 -35.15 3.38
CA GLY A 251 9.04 -34.39 2.12
C GLY A 251 9.94 -33.15 2.18
N LEU A 252 10.10 -32.52 1.02
CA LEU A 252 10.66 -31.19 0.80
C LEU A 252 9.95 -30.12 1.65
N LEU A 253 8.62 -30.21 1.86
CA LEU A 253 7.93 -29.30 2.80
C LEU A 253 8.41 -29.53 4.23
N THR A 254 8.56 -30.78 4.69
CA THR A 254 9.09 -31.05 6.04
C THR A 254 10.55 -30.64 6.16
N ALA A 255 11.38 -30.89 5.14
CA ALA A 255 12.77 -30.46 5.09
C ALA A 255 12.87 -28.92 5.12
N PHE A 256 11.98 -28.24 4.40
CA PHE A 256 11.84 -26.79 4.41
C PHE A 256 11.34 -26.29 5.76
N ASP A 257 10.30 -26.86 6.37
CA ASP A 257 9.76 -26.52 7.69
C ASP A 257 10.74 -26.85 8.84
N ALA A 258 11.64 -27.82 8.67
CA ALA A 258 12.71 -28.12 9.62
C ALA A 258 13.89 -27.15 9.46
N LYS A 259 14.24 -26.80 8.22
CA LYS A 259 15.09 -25.64 7.93
C LYS A 259 14.38 -24.34 8.27
N LEU A 260 13.04 -24.33 8.41
CA LEU A 260 12.29 -23.09 8.52
C LEU A 260 12.75 -22.40 9.76
N PRO A 261 13.11 -21.15 9.61
CA PRO A 261 13.76 -20.55 10.72
C PRO A 261 12.80 -20.21 11.88
N PHE A 262 11.53 -19.96 11.56
CA PHE A 262 10.46 -19.53 12.48
C PHE A 262 9.43 -20.62 12.66
N THR A 263 8.68 -20.52 13.75
CA THR A 263 7.36 -21.12 13.85
C THR A 263 6.35 -20.21 13.13
N LEU A 264 5.30 -20.80 12.58
CA LEU A 264 4.26 -20.03 11.89
C LEU A 264 3.29 -19.48 12.92
N THR A 265 2.74 -18.29 12.69
CA THR A 265 1.71 -17.72 13.57
C THR A 265 0.45 -18.61 13.57
N GLU A 266 -0.39 -18.56 14.61
CA GLU A 266 -1.61 -19.37 14.68
C GLU A 266 -2.53 -19.16 13.45
N GLY A 267 -2.59 -17.93 12.92
CA GLY A 267 -3.28 -17.62 11.67
C GLY A 267 -2.63 -18.27 10.45
N GLN A 268 -1.30 -18.21 10.33
CA GLN A 268 -0.56 -18.87 9.24
C GLN A 268 -0.66 -20.40 9.30
N GLN A 269 -0.63 -20.99 10.50
CA GLN A 269 -0.83 -22.43 10.71
C GLN A 269 -2.23 -22.85 10.30
N LYS A 270 -3.26 -22.15 10.78
CA LYS A 270 -4.66 -22.40 10.44
C LYS A 270 -4.91 -22.32 8.93
N VAL A 271 -4.49 -21.22 8.30
CA VAL A 271 -4.66 -21.02 6.85
C VAL A 271 -3.86 -22.03 6.03
N SER A 272 -2.63 -22.37 6.44
CA SER A 272 -1.87 -23.42 5.76
C SER A 272 -2.56 -24.78 5.90
N LYS A 273 -3.16 -25.08 7.06
CA LYS A 273 -3.93 -26.31 7.26
C LYS A 273 -5.16 -26.35 6.35
N GLU A 274 -5.95 -25.26 6.29
CA GLU A 274 -7.09 -25.13 5.35
C GLU A 274 -6.65 -25.41 3.91
N ILE A 275 -5.51 -24.84 3.48
CA ILE A 275 -4.94 -25.09 2.15
C ILE A 275 -4.49 -26.55 1.98
N PHE A 276 -3.85 -27.17 2.97
CA PHE A 276 -3.40 -28.57 2.87
C PHE A 276 -4.55 -29.59 2.89
N ASP A 277 -5.59 -29.33 3.70
CA ASP A 277 -6.79 -30.17 3.76
C ASP A 277 -7.52 -30.14 2.39
N ASP A 278 -7.61 -28.97 1.74
CA ASP A 278 -8.16 -28.83 0.39
C ASP A 278 -7.27 -29.46 -0.71
N LEU A 279 -5.96 -29.22 -0.67
CA LEU A 279 -4.98 -29.82 -1.60
C LEU A 279 -5.05 -31.35 -1.55
N ALA A 280 -5.41 -31.93 -0.41
CA ALA A 280 -5.55 -33.37 -0.20
C ALA A 280 -6.85 -33.98 -0.77
N THR A 281 -7.74 -33.19 -1.37
CA THR A 281 -9.00 -33.65 -2.00
C THR A 281 -8.82 -34.08 -3.46
N GLU A 282 -9.80 -34.84 -3.99
CA GLU A 282 -9.80 -35.33 -5.37
C GLU A 282 -10.49 -34.38 -6.36
N HIS A 283 -10.72 -33.12 -5.96
CA HIS A 283 -11.29 -32.06 -6.79
C HIS A 283 -10.47 -30.75 -6.65
N PRO A 284 -10.47 -29.85 -7.65
CA PRO A 284 -9.67 -28.62 -7.60
C PRO A 284 -9.99 -27.75 -6.38
N MET A 285 -8.95 -27.34 -5.64
CA MET A 285 -9.06 -26.31 -4.62
C MET A 285 -9.20 -24.97 -5.32
N HIS A 286 -10.22 -24.18 -5.00
CA HIS A 286 -10.40 -22.83 -5.50
C HIS A 286 -10.44 -21.87 -4.30
N ARG A 287 -9.28 -21.31 -3.89
CA ARG A 287 -9.17 -20.57 -2.62
C ARG A 287 -8.59 -19.17 -2.80
N LEU A 288 -9.23 -18.17 -2.19
CA LEU A 288 -8.76 -16.80 -2.05
C LEU A 288 -8.13 -16.61 -0.67
N LEU A 289 -6.81 -16.41 -0.64
CA LEU A 289 -6.06 -15.95 0.52
C LEU A 289 -6.10 -14.42 0.60
N GLN A 290 -6.85 -13.91 1.57
CA GLN A 290 -6.86 -12.49 1.93
C GLN A 290 -5.93 -12.27 3.12
N GLY A 291 -5.07 -11.25 3.04
CA GLY A 291 -4.28 -10.81 4.18
C GLY A 291 -4.10 -9.30 4.19
N GLU A 292 -4.12 -8.70 5.37
CA GLU A 292 -3.72 -7.31 5.52
C GLU A 292 -2.21 -7.16 5.35
N VAL A 293 -1.80 -6.08 4.68
CA VAL A 293 -0.42 -5.62 4.65
C VAL A 293 0.08 -5.28 6.05
N GLY A 294 0.99 -6.11 6.59
CA GLY A 294 1.83 -5.75 7.75
C GLY A 294 1.62 -6.52 9.07
N SER A 295 0.91 -7.66 9.09
CA SER A 295 0.50 -8.35 10.33
C SER A 295 1.59 -9.00 11.23
N GLY A 296 2.89 -8.77 11.00
CA GLY A 296 3.98 -9.43 11.76
C GLY A 296 5.33 -8.70 11.74
N LYS A 297 5.32 -7.36 11.69
CA LYS A 297 6.53 -6.53 11.57
C LYS A 297 6.50 -5.23 12.39
N ALA A 298 5.60 -5.06 13.37
CA ALA A 298 5.50 -3.74 14.00
C ALA A 298 6.68 -3.48 14.95
N GLN A 299 7.13 -2.23 14.97
CA GLN A 299 8.01 -1.69 15.99
C GLN A 299 7.38 -0.42 16.57
N PRO A 300 7.72 -0.06 17.83
CA PRO A 300 7.27 1.18 18.43
C PRO A 300 7.60 2.40 17.56
N LEU A 301 6.76 3.44 17.58
CA LEU A 301 7.04 4.67 16.81
C LEU A 301 8.37 5.35 17.23
N ASP A 302 8.83 5.10 18.46
CA ASP A 302 10.07 5.62 19.02
C ASP A 302 11.33 4.79 18.70
N SER A 303 11.20 3.57 18.18
CA SER A 303 12.31 2.75 17.67
C SER A 303 13.03 3.42 16.50
N LEU A 304 14.28 3.07 16.26
CA LEU A 304 15.09 3.62 15.17
C LEU A 304 15.23 2.66 13.98
N VAL A 305 15.33 3.23 12.79
CA VAL A 305 15.64 2.54 11.53
C VAL A 305 16.81 3.27 10.87
N LEU A 306 17.77 2.52 10.35
CA LEU A 306 18.95 3.07 9.71
C LEU A 306 18.61 3.55 8.29
N ALA A 307 18.82 4.84 8.03
CA ALA A 307 18.76 5.46 6.71
C ALA A 307 20.18 5.85 6.25
N PRO A 308 20.40 6.16 4.96
CA PRO A 308 21.72 6.53 4.43
C PRO A 308 22.34 7.78 5.06
N THR A 309 21.54 8.60 5.77
CA THR A 309 21.98 9.82 6.47
C THR A 309 22.07 9.65 8.00
N GLY A 310 21.86 8.44 8.51
CA GLY A 310 21.82 8.14 9.95
C GLY A 310 20.51 7.48 10.39
N PHE A 311 20.31 7.33 11.70
CA PHE A 311 19.07 6.76 12.23
C PHE A 311 17.90 7.74 12.19
N ARG A 312 16.75 7.28 11.67
CA ARG A 312 15.45 7.96 11.76
C ARG A 312 14.53 7.20 12.70
N ARG A 313 13.58 7.88 13.35
CA ARG A 313 12.55 7.19 14.14
C ARG A 313 11.60 6.48 13.20
N MET A 314 11.13 5.31 13.61
CA MET A 314 10.13 4.52 12.90
C MET A 314 8.92 5.39 12.54
N GLY A 315 8.32 6.09 13.50
CA GLY A 315 7.16 6.97 13.26
C GLY A 315 7.40 8.19 12.36
N ASP A 316 8.66 8.51 12.03
CA ASP A 316 9.02 9.60 11.11
C ASP A 316 9.24 9.10 9.66
N LEU A 317 9.15 7.79 9.41
CA LEU A 317 9.32 7.17 8.09
C LEU A 317 8.04 7.25 7.25
N ARG A 318 8.22 7.40 5.93
CA ARG A 318 7.17 7.51 4.91
C ARG A 318 7.51 6.68 3.68
N GLU A 319 6.50 6.42 2.86
CA GLU A 319 6.69 5.84 1.53
C GLU A 319 7.59 6.74 0.68
N GLY A 320 8.56 6.12 0.00
CA GLY A 320 9.62 6.80 -0.75
C GLY A 320 10.86 7.18 0.07
N ASP A 321 10.88 7.01 1.39
CA ASP A 321 12.10 7.20 2.19
C ASP A 321 13.11 6.05 1.98
N GLU A 322 14.40 6.36 2.07
CA GLU A 322 15.48 5.38 1.95
C GLU A 322 15.85 4.74 3.29
N VAL A 323 16.05 3.43 3.29
CA VAL A 323 16.55 2.64 4.42
C VAL A 323 17.71 1.73 4.01
N VAL A 324 18.58 1.43 4.96
CA VAL A 324 19.71 0.51 4.78
C VAL A 324 19.24 -0.92 5.02
N VAL A 325 19.63 -1.82 4.11
CA VAL A 325 19.32 -3.25 4.18
C VAL A 325 20.56 -4.06 4.63
N PRO A 326 20.43 -5.34 5.04
CA PRO A 326 21.46 -6.03 5.85
C PRO A 326 22.82 -6.23 5.19
N ASN A 327 22.84 -6.35 3.86
CA ASN A 327 24.03 -6.43 3.01
C ASN A 327 24.74 -5.07 2.84
N GLY A 328 24.13 -3.97 3.28
CA GLY A 328 24.63 -2.60 3.15
C GLY A 328 24.10 -1.83 1.94
N GLU A 329 23.20 -2.43 1.16
CA GLU A 329 22.53 -1.71 0.06
C GLU A 329 21.47 -0.72 0.60
N ILE A 330 21.03 0.20 -0.27
CA ILE A 330 19.97 1.17 0.03
C ILE A 330 18.70 0.70 -0.67
N ALA A 331 17.58 0.76 0.04
CA ALA A 331 16.26 0.38 -0.46
C ALA A 331 15.21 1.44 -0.13
N LEU A 332 14.22 1.57 -1.01
CA LEU A 332 13.08 2.46 -0.78
C LEU A 332 12.02 1.77 0.07
N ILE A 333 11.42 2.52 0.99
CA ILE A 333 10.19 2.13 1.67
C ILE A 333 9.05 2.20 0.66
N ASP A 334 8.47 1.06 0.31
CA ASP A 334 7.35 0.94 -0.63
C ASP A 334 5.97 0.88 0.07
N GLY A 335 5.94 0.85 1.40
CA GLY A 335 4.72 0.93 2.20
C GLY A 335 4.98 1.29 3.66
N VAL A 336 4.15 2.16 4.26
CA VAL A 336 4.16 2.43 5.70
C VAL A 336 2.78 2.18 6.30
N PHE A 337 2.69 1.25 7.25
CA PHE A 337 1.43 0.76 7.79
C PHE A 337 1.39 0.95 9.32
N PRO A 338 0.64 1.94 9.84
CA PRO A 338 0.42 2.11 11.27
C PRO A 338 -0.30 0.90 11.90
N GLN A 339 0.25 0.36 12.98
CA GLN A 339 -0.17 -0.89 13.64
C GLN A 339 -0.90 -0.67 14.97
N GLY A 340 -1.25 0.59 15.29
CA GLY A 340 -2.00 0.93 16.50
C GLY A 340 -1.19 0.69 17.79
N VAL A 341 -1.86 0.41 18.90
CA VAL A 341 -1.21 0.20 20.21
C VAL A 341 -1.01 -1.29 20.47
N ARG A 342 0.23 -1.75 20.26
CA ARG A 342 0.67 -3.15 20.40
C ARG A 342 1.36 -3.38 21.74
N ASP A 343 1.39 -4.64 22.17
CA ASP A 343 2.26 -5.13 23.24
C ASP A 343 3.70 -5.21 22.74
N VAL A 344 4.62 -4.59 23.47
CA VAL A 344 6.01 -4.40 23.05
C VAL A 344 6.96 -5.16 23.96
N TRP A 345 7.92 -5.82 23.32
CA TRP A 345 8.97 -6.60 23.95
C TRP A 345 10.33 -6.04 23.56
N ARG A 346 11.27 -6.05 24.51
CA ARG A 346 12.65 -5.64 24.34
C ARG A 346 13.53 -6.89 24.24
N ILE A 347 14.10 -7.11 23.07
CA ILE A 347 15.13 -8.14 22.87
C ILE A 347 16.47 -7.55 23.31
N VAL A 348 17.09 -8.13 24.33
CA VAL A 348 18.41 -7.74 24.83
C VAL A 348 19.46 -8.69 24.25
N LEU A 349 20.56 -8.14 23.73
CA LEU A 349 21.62 -8.86 23.03
C LEU A 349 22.90 -9.04 23.87
N SER A 350 23.80 -9.91 23.41
CA SER A 350 24.99 -10.35 24.16
C SER A 350 26.08 -9.30 24.33
N ASP A 351 25.96 -8.18 23.62
CA ASP A 351 26.77 -6.98 23.75
C ASP A 351 26.04 -5.87 24.55
N GLY A 352 24.88 -6.16 25.13
CA GLY A 352 24.07 -5.20 25.90
C GLY A 352 23.28 -4.21 25.04
N SER A 353 23.33 -4.30 23.70
CA SER A 353 22.35 -3.59 22.86
C SER A 353 20.96 -4.22 23.01
N SER A 354 19.92 -3.46 22.67
CA SER A 354 18.55 -3.98 22.63
C SER A 354 17.73 -3.37 21.50
N VAL A 355 16.66 -4.07 21.11
CA VAL A 355 15.66 -3.58 20.16
C VAL A 355 14.26 -3.80 20.72
N GLU A 356 13.33 -2.90 20.42
CA GLU A 356 11.93 -3.04 20.78
C GLU A 356 11.06 -3.35 19.54
N CYS A 357 10.10 -4.26 19.73
CA CYS A 357 9.26 -4.83 18.68
C CYS A 357 7.97 -5.42 19.27
N ASP A 358 6.99 -5.77 18.44
CA ASP A 358 5.86 -6.59 18.87
C ASP A 358 6.24 -8.08 19.06
N ASP A 359 5.35 -8.87 19.68
CA ASP A 359 5.59 -10.31 19.97
C ASP A 359 5.63 -11.18 18.68
N GLU A 360 5.06 -10.71 17.57
CA GLU A 360 4.98 -11.44 16.30
C GLU A 360 6.05 -11.00 15.28
N HIS A 361 6.93 -10.06 15.68
CA HIS A 361 7.97 -9.47 14.84
C HIS A 361 9.02 -10.50 14.42
N LEU A 362 9.32 -10.57 13.12
CA LEU A 362 10.21 -11.58 12.52
C LEU A 362 11.68 -11.14 12.48
N TRP A 363 12.57 -11.98 13.02
CA TRP A 363 14.00 -11.69 13.27
C TRP A 363 14.93 -12.70 12.63
N ILE A 364 15.82 -12.31 11.71
CA ILE A 364 16.85 -13.25 11.22
C ILE A 364 17.79 -13.62 12.36
N VAL A 365 17.66 -14.82 12.94
CA VAL A 365 18.58 -15.35 13.97
C VAL A 365 19.47 -16.50 13.45
N GLY A 366 19.89 -17.41 14.33
CA GLY A 366 20.66 -18.60 14.02
C GLY A 366 21.36 -19.11 15.27
N THR A 367 21.91 -20.33 15.23
CA THR A 367 22.72 -20.84 16.35
C THR A 367 24.20 -20.61 16.06
N SER A 368 24.98 -20.26 17.09
CA SER A 368 26.43 -20.07 16.97
C SER A 368 27.10 -21.23 16.21
N CYS A 369 26.79 -22.48 16.54
CA CYS A 369 27.36 -23.66 15.89
C CYS A 369 26.88 -23.83 14.43
N GLY A 370 25.60 -23.51 14.16
CA GLY A 370 24.99 -23.75 12.85
C GLY A 370 25.66 -22.96 11.73
N TRP A 371 25.83 -21.65 11.91
CA TRP A 371 26.52 -20.84 10.90
C TRP A 371 28.01 -21.16 10.73
N HIS A 372 28.68 -21.77 11.71
CA HIS A 372 30.05 -22.27 11.52
C HIS A 372 30.09 -23.52 10.63
N ARG A 373 28.96 -24.21 10.50
CA ARG A 373 28.72 -25.34 9.60
C ARG A 373 28.03 -24.91 8.30
N GLY A 374 27.96 -23.60 8.00
CA GLY A 374 27.29 -23.07 6.81
C GLY A 374 25.76 -23.13 6.83
N GLN A 375 25.12 -23.50 7.95
CA GLN A 375 23.66 -23.62 8.01
C GLN A 375 22.97 -22.27 7.77
N THR A 376 21.86 -22.32 7.03
CA THR A 376 21.06 -21.14 6.68
C THR A 376 20.43 -20.45 7.91
N PRO A 377 20.22 -19.11 7.88
CA PRO A 377 19.80 -18.35 9.06
C PRO A 377 18.36 -18.56 9.54
N LYS A 378 18.24 -18.39 10.86
CA LYS A 378 17.13 -18.34 11.83
C LYS A 378 16.05 -17.23 11.81
N VAL A 379 15.51 -16.63 10.73
CA VAL A 379 14.23 -15.82 10.86
C VAL A 379 13.21 -16.36 11.92
N MET A 380 12.97 -15.76 13.09
CA MET A 380 12.06 -16.24 14.16
C MET A 380 11.10 -15.15 14.65
N THR A 381 9.91 -15.47 15.17
CA THR A 381 9.11 -14.43 15.88
C THR A 381 9.72 -14.08 17.24
N THR A 382 9.49 -12.85 17.72
CA THR A 382 9.86 -12.44 19.09
C THR A 382 9.30 -13.42 20.15
N ARG A 383 8.07 -13.90 19.98
CA ARG A 383 7.36 -14.86 20.84
C ARG A 383 8.10 -16.19 20.93
N GLU A 384 8.57 -16.74 19.82
CA GLU A 384 9.35 -17.98 19.82
C GLU A 384 10.71 -17.80 20.51
N ILE A 385 11.42 -16.72 20.16
CA ILE A 385 12.71 -16.38 20.77
C ILE A 385 12.56 -16.26 22.28
N ARG A 386 11.45 -15.66 22.75
CA ARG A 386 11.09 -15.51 24.16
C ARG A 386 10.80 -16.84 24.86
N LEU A 387 10.12 -17.78 24.18
CA LEU A 387 9.80 -19.09 24.72
C LEU A 387 11.00 -20.06 24.72
N ASP A 388 12.03 -19.80 23.92
CA ASP A 388 13.17 -20.70 23.69
C ASP A 388 14.53 -19.97 23.67
N THR A 389 14.71 -18.95 24.53
CA THR A 389 15.87 -18.03 24.47
C THR A 389 17.23 -18.71 24.74
N PHE A 390 17.24 -19.71 25.62
CA PHE A 390 18.46 -20.30 26.18
C PHE A 390 18.60 -21.79 25.90
N LYS A 391 19.84 -22.25 25.83
CA LYS A 391 20.18 -23.67 25.95
C LYS A 391 20.14 -24.10 27.42
N ALA A 392 20.06 -25.40 27.68
CA ALA A 392 20.06 -25.99 29.04
C ALA A 392 21.27 -25.57 29.92
N ASN A 393 22.36 -25.09 29.33
CA ASN A 393 23.53 -24.57 30.04
C ASN A 393 23.51 -23.04 30.28
N GLY A 394 22.37 -22.36 30.09
CA GLY A 394 22.21 -20.90 30.27
C GLY A 394 22.88 -20.03 29.20
N SER A 395 23.48 -20.62 28.16
CA SER A 395 24.00 -19.85 27.01
C SER A 395 22.88 -19.49 26.03
N SER A 396 23.01 -18.34 25.35
CA SER A 396 22.10 -17.95 24.26
C SER A 396 21.93 -19.07 23.24
N LYS A 397 20.69 -19.44 22.94
CA LYS A 397 20.39 -20.39 21.87
C LYS A 397 20.49 -19.71 20.51
N TRP A 398 19.84 -18.55 20.43
CA TRP A 398 19.67 -17.73 19.25
C TRP A 398 20.63 -16.54 19.23
N TYR A 399 21.01 -16.13 18.04
CA TYR A 399 21.93 -15.03 17.76
C TYR A 399 21.46 -14.32 16.49
N VAL A 400 21.62 -12.99 16.42
CA VAL A 400 21.31 -12.17 15.23
C VAL A 400 22.59 -11.95 14.40
N PRO A 401 22.54 -11.89 13.04
CA PRO A 401 23.68 -11.46 12.24
C PRO A 401 24.06 -10.00 12.53
N ALA A 402 25.27 -9.62 12.13
CA ALA A 402 25.65 -8.22 12.04
C ALA A 402 25.22 -7.68 10.67
N ALA A 403 24.80 -6.41 10.61
CA ALA A 403 24.65 -5.71 9.35
C ALA A 403 26.04 -5.36 8.77
N THR A 404 26.17 -5.31 7.45
CA THR A 404 27.36 -4.77 6.78
C THR A 404 27.51 -3.28 7.14
N PRO A 405 28.73 -2.79 7.44
CA PRO A 405 28.97 -1.36 7.59
C PRO A 405 28.65 -0.60 6.30
N VAL A 406 27.98 0.54 6.42
CA VAL A 406 27.70 1.46 5.31
C VAL A 406 28.21 2.85 5.63
N ASP A 407 28.54 3.65 4.63
CA ASP A 407 28.77 5.08 4.82
C ASP A 407 27.45 5.77 5.21
N LEU A 408 27.53 6.73 6.14
CA LEU A 408 26.39 7.47 6.64
C LEU A 408 26.64 8.95 6.35
N GLY A 409 25.85 9.58 5.50
CA GLY A 409 26.01 10.98 5.13
C GLY A 409 27.33 11.33 4.40
N PRO A 410 27.51 12.60 3.99
CA PRO A 410 28.68 13.06 3.26
C PRO A 410 29.84 13.46 4.19
N ASP A 411 31.08 13.22 3.75
CA ASP A 411 32.31 13.60 4.49
C ASP A 411 32.64 15.11 4.44
N VAL A 412 31.77 15.93 3.85
CA VAL A 412 32.04 17.35 3.61
C VAL A 412 31.70 18.19 4.84
N GLY A 413 32.70 18.85 5.42
CA GLY A 413 32.49 19.91 6.41
C GLY A 413 32.66 19.51 7.88
N LEU A 414 33.27 18.35 8.17
CA LEU A 414 33.67 17.99 9.54
C LEU A 414 34.53 19.11 10.16
N PRO A 415 34.23 19.57 11.38
CA PRO A 415 34.88 20.74 11.98
C PRO A 415 36.29 20.45 12.55
N LEU A 416 36.68 19.18 12.62
CA LEU A 416 38.00 18.68 13.04
C LEU A 416 38.33 17.40 12.25
N ASP A 417 39.62 17.11 12.11
CA ASP A 417 40.06 15.78 11.71
C ASP A 417 39.53 14.72 12.72
N PRO A 418 38.95 13.59 12.26
CA PRO A 418 38.38 12.58 13.15
C PRO A 418 39.39 11.95 14.10
N TYR A 419 40.63 11.69 13.66
CA TYR A 419 41.66 11.09 14.52
C TYR A 419 42.07 12.06 15.63
N LEU A 420 42.39 13.32 15.27
CA LEU A 420 42.68 14.37 16.23
C LEU A 420 41.53 14.58 17.22
N PHE A 421 40.28 14.53 16.75
CA PHE A 421 39.12 14.64 17.61
C PHE A 421 39.01 13.46 18.59
N GLY A 422 39.33 12.24 18.16
CA GLY A 422 39.42 11.06 19.03
C GLY A 422 40.49 11.21 20.11
N LEU A 423 41.70 11.66 19.75
CA LEU A 423 42.77 11.96 20.70
C LEU A 423 42.33 13.00 21.75
N LEU A 424 41.62 14.05 21.32
CA LEU A 424 41.09 15.08 22.23
C LEU A 424 39.96 14.55 23.13
N LEU A 425 39.12 13.63 22.64
CA LEU A 425 38.08 13.01 23.45
C LEU A 425 38.64 12.03 24.50
N GLY A 426 39.76 11.36 24.24
CA GLY A 426 40.49 10.59 25.25
C GLY A 426 41.32 11.49 26.19
N ASP A 427 42.62 11.59 25.94
CA ASP A 427 43.60 12.33 26.76
C ASP A 427 43.56 13.87 26.63
N GLY A 428 42.60 14.43 25.87
CA GLY A 428 42.42 15.88 25.77
C GLY A 428 41.72 16.53 26.98
N SER A 429 42.16 17.73 27.34
CA SER A 429 41.47 18.63 28.26
C SER A 429 41.06 19.92 27.56
N PHE A 430 39.80 20.34 27.73
CA PHE A 430 39.26 21.58 27.14
C PHE A 430 38.25 22.29 28.06
N ARG A 431 38.36 22.10 29.39
CA ARG A 431 37.50 22.76 30.39
C ARG A 431 37.76 24.28 30.49
N HIS A 432 39.04 24.67 30.46
CA HIS A 432 39.47 26.08 30.59
C HIS A 432 40.56 26.43 29.57
N ASN A 433 41.49 25.51 29.34
CA ASN A 433 42.55 25.58 28.34
C ASN A 433 42.52 24.31 27.48
N LEU A 434 42.93 24.41 26.22
CA LEU A 434 43.10 23.27 25.32
C LEU A 434 44.46 22.60 25.60
N ARG A 435 44.45 21.33 26.01
CA ARG A 435 45.64 20.48 26.13
C ARG A 435 45.37 19.10 25.56
N LEU A 436 46.42 18.45 25.06
CA LEU A 436 46.49 17.03 24.76
C LEU A 436 47.71 16.48 25.53
N SER A 437 47.49 15.49 26.39
CA SER A 437 48.58 14.88 27.17
C SER A 437 49.00 13.57 26.52
N THR A 438 50.26 13.45 26.09
CA THR A 438 50.80 12.21 25.49
C THR A 438 52.29 12.06 25.77
N VAL A 439 52.75 10.81 25.86
CA VAL A 439 54.17 10.42 25.91
C VAL A 439 54.61 9.66 24.66
N ASP A 440 53.68 9.37 23.75
CA ASP A 440 53.93 8.63 22.51
C ASP A 440 54.24 9.60 21.36
N ASP A 441 55.44 9.49 20.80
CA ASP A 441 55.89 10.31 19.66
C ASP A 441 54.96 10.16 18.43
N GLU A 442 54.52 8.93 18.13
CA GLU A 442 53.56 8.64 17.05
C GLU A 442 52.25 9.42 17.21
N ILE A 443 51.71 9.52 18.44
CA ILE A 443 50.49 10.30 18.72
C ILE A 443 50.77 11.80 18.57
N ARG A 444 51.91 12.29 19.07
CA ARG A 444 52.30 13.70 18.93
C ARG A 444 52.39 14.10 17.47
N ASP A 445 53.05 13.29 16.65
CA ASP A 445 53.34 13.62 15.26
C ASP A 445 52.07 13.52 14.40
N ALA A 446 51.26 12.45 14.58
CA ALA A 446 49.95 12.36 13.95
C ALA A 446 48.98 13.48 14.39
N ALA A 447 49.04 13.90 15.66
CA ALA A 447 48.26 15.04 16.14
C ALA A 447 48.76 16.37 15.53
N ALA A 448 50.06 16.52 15.26
CA ALA A 448 50.64 17.70 14.64
C ALA A 448 50.27 17.83 13.15
N ASP A 449 50.27 16.70 12.42
CA ASP A 449 49.85 16.63 11.01
C ASP A 449 48.34 16.86 10.84
N ALA A 450 47.53 16.39 11.78
CA ALA A 450 46.07 16.54 11.76
C ALA A 450 45.56 17.92 12.20
N VAL A 451 46.43 18.84 12.66
CA VAL A 451 46.01 20.21 12.99
C VAL A 451 45.77 21.02 11.72
N ALA A 452 44.71 21.84 11.70
CA ALA A 452 44.44 22.81 10.63
C ALA A 452 45.70 23.65 10.26
N PRO A 453 45.94 23.97 8.97
CA PRO A 453 47.18 24.57 8.48
C PRO A 453 47.66 25.84 9.19
N ASP A 454 46.74 26.66 9.71
CA ASP A 454 47.06 27.91 10.43
C ASP A 454 47.49 27.70 11.89
N CYS A 455 47.44 26.47 12.37
CA CYS A 455 47.79 26.08 13.74
C CYS A 455 49.01 25.16 13.77
N ARG A 456 49.57 25.01 14.97
CA ARG A 456 50.68 24.10 15.28
C ARG A 456 50.50 23.51 16.67
N LEU A 457 50.99 22.30 16.88
CA LEU A 457 51.13 21.70 18.20
C LEU A 457 52.38 22.28 18.89
N VAL A 458 52.26 22.67 20.16
CA VAL A 458 53.33 23.31 20.94
C VAL A 458 53.40 22.69 22.34
N PRO A 459 54.58 22.31 22.86
CA PRO A 459 54.70 21.79 24.23
C PRO A 459 54.33 22.87 25.27
N VAL A 460 53.67 22.46 26.35
CA VAL A 460 53.32 23.33 27.47
C VAL A 460 54.50 23.47 28.42
N THR A 461 54.97 24.70 28.64
CA THR A 461 56.09 25.00 29.54
C THR A 461 55.88 24.41 30.93
N GLY A 462 56.85 23.62 31.41
CA GLY A 462 56.81 22.95 32.72
C GLY A 462 56.15 21.57 32.73
N SER A 463 55.55 21.11 31.63
CA SER A 463 55.12 19.71 31.47
C SER A 463 56.08 18.94 30.57
N ARG A 464 56.16 17.62 30.78
CA ARG A 464 56.94 16.69 29.94
C ARG A 464 56.09 15.99 28.87
N CYS A 465 54.76 16.10 28.95
CA CYS A 465 53.81 15.35 28.13
C CYS A 465 52.60 16.19 27.65
N ASP A 466 52.38 17.40 28.17
CA ASP A 466 51.27 18.24 27.71
C ASP A 466 51.67 19.06 26.49
N TYR A 467 50.82 18.99 25.48
CA TYR A 467 50.86 19.83 24.29
C TYR A 467 49.60 20.69 24.20
N THR A 468 49.72 21.88 23.60
CA THR A 468 48.61 22.79 23.29
C THR A 468 48.63 23.13 21.81
N ILE A 469 47.46 23.24 21.20
CA ILE A 469 47.33 23.73 19.82
C ILE A 469 47.28 25.26 19.85
N GLN A 470 48.11 25.91 19.04
CA GLN A 470 48.19 27.37 18.94
C GLN A 470 48.24 27.83 17.48
N LEU A 471 47.72 29.04 17.19
CA LEU A 471 47.87 29.67 15.89
C LEU A 471 49.36 29.95 15.58
N LYS A 472 49.76 29.74 14.32
CA LYS A 472 51.11 30.05 13.81
C LYS A 472 51.39 31.56 13.83
N GLN A 473 50.38 32.39 13.58
CA GLN A 473 50.45 33.85 13.69
C GLN A 473 49.33 34.39 14.58
N ARG A 474 49.66 35.36 15.46
CA ARG A 474 48.69 36.06 16.31
C ARG A 474 48.17 37.34 15.64
N SER A 475 47.40 37.17 14.58
CA SER A 475 46.65 38.28 13.97
C SER A 475 45.48 38.67 14.86
N GLY A 476 45.38 39.95 15.23
CA GLY A 476 44.45 40.45 16.24
C GLY A 476 42.98 40.18 15.90
N GLY A 477 42.38 39.17 16.53
CA GLY A 477 40.96 38.80 16.38
C GLY A 477 40.73 37.34 16.01
N VAL A 478 41.70 36.65 15.39
CA VAL A 478 41.54 35.25 14.98
C VAL A 478 41.57 34.34 16.22
N ARG A 479 40.47 33.61 16.46
CA ARG A 479 40.37 32.61 17.54
C ARG A 479 40.78 31.24 17.00
N ASN A 480 41.52 30.45 17.79
CA ASN A 480 41.98 29.11 17.43
C ASN A 480 40.81 28.23 16.86
N PRO A 481 40.89 27.78 15.59
CA PRO A 481 39.88 26.95 14.94
C PRO A 481 39.45 25.71 15.75
N VAL A 482 40.37 25.03 16.44
CA VAL A 482 40.05 23.85 17.26
C VAL A 482 39.19 24.24 18.47
N ILE A 483 39.45 25.39 19.08
CA ILE A 483 38.62 25.94 20.15
C ILE A 483 37.25 26.38 19.60
N GLN A 484 37.18 26.91 18.38
CA GLN A 484 35.91 27.25 17.73
C GLN A 484 35.08 25.99 17.43
N ALA A 485 35.70 24.94 16.90
CA ALA A 485 35.07 23.65 16.65
C ALA A 485 34.52 23.02 17.95
N LEU A 486 35.34 22.92 19.01
CA LEU A 486 34.90 22.40 20.31
C LEU A 486 33.77 23.23 20.94
N ARG A 487 33.68 24.54 20.65
CA ARG A 487 32.53 25.37 21.06
C ARG A 487 31.28 25.10 20.22
N ARG A 488 31.42 24.95 18.90
CA ARG A 488 30.32 24.61 17.99
C ARG A 488 29.71 23.25 18.32
N LEU A 489 30.53 22.31 18.79
CA LEU A 489 30.14 20.95 19.17
C LEU A 489 29.63 20.81 20.63
N ASP A 490 29.48 21.92 21.38
CA ASP A 490 29.16 21.93 22.82
C ASP A 490 30.08 21.01 23.67
N LEU A 491 31.39 21.01 23.37
CA LEU A 491 32.39 20.26 24.15
C LEU A 491 33.32 21.19 24.94
N TRP A 492 33.53 22.43 24.50
CA TRP A 492 34.30 23.42 25.24
C TRP A 492 33.70 23.69 26.62
N GLY A 493 34.51 23.59 27.68
CA GLY A 493 34.05 23.75 29.06
C GLY A 493 33.62 22.45 29.74
N LYS A 494 33.37 21.35 29.01
CA LYS A 494 33.01 20.06 29.62
C LYS A 494 34.22 19.43 30.33
N THR A 495 33.94 18.66 31.38
CA THR A 495 34.90 17.77 32.05
C THR A 495 34.88 16.38 31.40
N SER A 496 35.76 15.45 31.82
CA SER A 496 35.75 14.04 31.42
C SER A 496 34.35 13.37 31.51
N HIS A 497 33.57 13.69 32.53
CA HIS A 497 32.20 13.20 32.74
C HIS A 497 31.15 13.73 31.73
N GLY A 498 31.47 14.81 31.00
CA GLY A 498 30.56 15.49 30.07
C GLY A 498 31.00 15.40 28.60
N LYS A 499 32.02 14.59 28.29
CA LYS A 499 32.44 14.31 26.91
C LYS A 499 31.42 13.39 26.21
N PHE A 500 31.26 13.54 24.91
CA PHE A 500 30.40 12.74 24.04
C PHE A 500 30.84 12.88 22.57
N ILE A 501 30.30 12.06 21.68
CA ILE A 501 30.53 12.12 20.23
C ILE A 501 29.32 12.79 19.55
N PRO A 502 29.49 13.96 18.90
CA PRO A 502 28.42 14.64 18.17
C PRO A 502 27.96 13.85 16.92
N GLU A 503 26.73 14.07 16.50
CA GLU A 503 26.12 13.37 15.36
C GLU A 503 26.87 13.62 14.04
N ASP A 504 27.49 14.78 13.83
CA ASP A 504 28.38 15.08 12.70
C ASP A 504 29.48 14.01 12.52
N PHE A 505 29.97 13.42 13.62
CA PHE A 505 31.03 12.41 13.64
C PHE A 505 30.50 10.96 13.71
N LYS A 506 29.19 10.78 13.86
CA LYS A 506 28.50 9.48 13.75
C LYS A 506 27.97 9.26 12.34
N ASN A 507 27.39 10.30 11.74
CA ASN A 507 26.86 10.28 10.39
C ASN A 507 27.93 10.79 9.41
N THR A 508 29.01 10.00 9.31
CA THR A 508 30.12 10.18 8.34
C THR A 508 30.59 8.79 7.84
N SER A 509 31.48 8.75 6.85
CA SER A 509 32.01 7.51 6.27
C SER A 509 32.59 6.53 7.28
N ILE A 510 32.63 5.25 6.89
CA ILE A 510 33.27 4.15 7.62
C ILE A 510 34.71 4.55 7.97
N LYS A 511 35.42 5.16 7.02
CA LYS A 511 36.79 5.69 7.20
C LYS A 511 36.88 6.70 8.35
N ASN A 512 35.99 7.69 8.38
CA ASN A 512 36.04 8.74 9.40
C ASN A 512 35.61 8.25 10.78
N ARG A 513 34.59 7.38 10.86
CA ARG A 513 34.20 6.70 12.11
C ARG A 513 35.29 5.80 12.67
N LEU A 514 35.96 5.01 11.82
CA LEU A 514 37.11 4.20 12.21
C LEU A 514 38.27 5.08 12.67
N SER A 515 38.56 6.17 11.94
CA SER A 515 39.59 7.15 12.29
C SER A 515 39.36 7.78 13.67
N LEU A 516 38.11 8.12 13.99
CA LEU A 516 37.72 8.62 15.31
C LEU A 516 37.89 7.57 16.42
N LEU A 517 37.41 6.36 16.17
CA LEU A 517 37.54 5.24 17.11
C LEU A 517 39.02 4.90 17.38
N GLN A 518 39.86 4.94 16.36
CA GLN A 518 41.31 4.75 16.49
C GLN A 518 41.94 5.81 17.41
N GLY A 519 41.61 7.09 17.27
CA GLY A 519 42.14 8.14 18.16
C GLY A 519 41.73 7.95 19.63
N LEU A 520 40.49 7.51 19.87
CA LEU A 520 39.99 7.13 21.20
C LEU A 520 40.69 5.90 21.78
N LEU A 521 41.04 4.92 20.94
CA LEU A 521 41.71 3.69 21.37
C LEU A 521 43.23 3.87 21.52
N ASP A 522 43.86 4.69 20.69
CA ASP A 522 45.29 5.01 20.79
C ASP A 522 45.61 5.82 22.05
N THR A 523 44.65 6.57 22.59
CA THR A 523 44.68 7.16 23.94
C THR A 523 44.21 6.15 25.01
N ASP A 524 42.92 6.14 25.34
CA ASP A 524 42.32 5.40 26.47
C ASP A 524 42.12 3.88 26.23
N GLY A 525 42.38 3.39 25.01
CA GLY A 525 42.23 1.99 24.66
C GLY A 525 43.38 1.09 25.15
N THR A 526 43.01 -0.07 25.70
CA THR A 526 43.92 -1.09 26.23
C THR A 526 43.75 -2.40 25.47
N VAL A 527 44.85 -2.95 24.95
CA VAL A 527 44.96 -4.36 24.53
C VAL A 527 45.32 -5.19 25.75
N HIS A 528 44.52 -6.22 26.06
CA HIS A 528 44.77 -7.13 27.18
C HIS A 528 45.91 -8.11 26.87
N ALA A 529 46.31 -8.91 27.86
CA ALA A 529 47.42 -9.86 27.72
C ALA A 529 47.14 -11.01 26.72
N ASP A 530 45.87 -11.27 26.40
CA ASP A 530 45.44 -12.26 25.41
C ASP A 530 45.66 -11.81 23.95
N GLY A 531 45.86 -10.52 23.71
CA GLY A 531 45.93 -9.88 22.39
C GLY A 531 44.60 -9.83 21.63
N MET A 532 43.54 -10.47 22.12
CA MET A 532 42.24 -10.61 21.43
C MET A 532 41.14 -9.71 22.02
N SER A 533 41.32 -9.30 23.28
CA SER A 533 40.42 -8.42 24.00
C SER A 533 40.96 -7.00 23.94
N VAL A 534 40.15 -6.08 23.42
CA VAL A 534 40.38 -4.63 23.46
C VAL A 534 39.32 -4.01 24.37
N SER A 535 39.68 -2.98 25.13
CA SER A 535 38.70 -2.19 25.86
C SER A 535 39.12 -0.74 26.05
N LEU A 536 38.14 0.14 26.19
CA LEU A 536 38.31 1.55 26.56
C LEU A 536 37.67 1.80 27.93
N ARG A 537 38.21 2.73 28.72
CA ARG A 537 37.56 3.25 29.94
C ARG A 537 37.19 4.71 29.75
N SER A 538 36.01 5.11 30.23
CA SER A 538 35.52 6.49 30.17
C SER A 538 34.83 6.88 31.47
N ALA A 539 35.05 8.11 31.95
CA ALA A 539 34.29 8.67 33.07
C ALA A 539 32.88 9.16 32.66
N SER A 540 32.61 9.29 31.37
CA SER A 540 31.30 9.65 30.80
C SER A 540 30.57 8.41 30.28
N LEU A 541 29.36 8.16 30.78
CA LEU A 541 28.46 7.14 30.25
C LEU A 541 28.15 7.41 28.78
N ARG A 542 27.83 8.67 28.44
CA ARG A 542 27.46 9.05 27.06
C ARG A 542 28.59 8.77 26.08
N LEU A 543 29.83 9.14 26.39
CA LEU A 543 30.99 8.78 25.56
C LEU A 543 31.19 7.26 25.47
N ALA A 544 30.94 6.51 26.54
CA ALA A 544 31.05 5.05 26.52
C ALA A 544 30.00 4.39 25.62
N GLU A 545 28.76 4.90 25.63
CA GLU A 545 27.67 4.50 24.74
C GLU A 545 27.94 4.91 23.29
N ASP A 546 28.47 6.12 23.06
CA ASP A 546 28.85 6.61 21.73
C ASP A 546 30.01 5.78 21.12
N VAL A 547 31.00 5.37 21.92
CA VAL A 547 32.06 4.43 21.50
C VAL A 547 31.45 3.07 21.16
N ALA A 548 30.51 2.57 21.98
CA ALA A 548 29.83 1.31 21.68
C ALA A 548 28.99 1.39 20.39
N TRP A 549 28.38 2.56 20.12
CA TRP A 549 27.69 2.84 18.86
C TRP A 549 28.65 2.83 17.67
N LEU A 550 29.81 3.51 17.77
CA LEU A 550 30.82 3.50 16.70
C LEU A 550 31.24 2.07 16.34
N VAL A 551 31.58 1.26 17.35
CA VAL A 551 32.00 -0.13 17.16
C VAL A 551 30.91 -0.97 16.47
N ARG A 552 29.64 -0.84 16.89
CA ARG A 552 28.51 -1.53 16.23
C ARG A 552 28.28 -1.06 14.80
N SER A 553 28.46 0.24 14.54
CA SER A 553 28.31 0.84 13.21
C SER A 553 29.39 0.41 12.21
N LEU A 554 30.50 -0.16 12.71
CA LEU A 554 31.60 -0.78 11.97
C LEU A 554 31.49 -2.32 11.95
N GLY A 555 30.29 -2.87 12.15
CA GLY A 555 30.04 -4.33 12.14
C GLY A 555 30.61 -5.07 13.36
N GLY A 556 31.12 -4.33 14.34
CA GLY A 556 31.72 -4.85 15.56
C GLY A 556 30.73 -5.14 16.68
N ARG A 557 31.27 -5.58 17.81
CA ARG A 557 30.53 -5.80 19.06
C ARG A 557 31.14 -4.98 20.18
N ALA A 558 30.32 -4.19 20.86
CA ALA A 558 30.73 -3.45 22.04
C ALA A 558 29.72 -3.56 23.17
N ARG A 559 30.24 -3.74 24.38
CA ARG A 559 29.47 -3.84 25.62
C ARG A 559 29.98 -2.82 26.62
N VAL A 560 29.07 -1.99 27.12
CA VAL A 560 29.34 -1.04 28.20
C VAL A 560 29.00 -1.70 29.54
N LEU A 561 29.90 -1.58 30.51
CA LEU A 561 29.74 -2.08 31.87
C LEU A 561 30.12 -0.97 32.88
N PRO A 562 29.30 -0.71 33.92
CA PRO A 562 29.66 0.23 34.97
C PRO A 562 30.78 -0.33 35.84
N GLU A 563 31.81 0.48 36.12
CA GLU A 563 32.97 0.13 36.91
C GLU A 563 33.28 1.24 37.95
N LYS A 564 32.66 1.13 39.13
CA LYS A 564 32.75 2.10 40.26
C LYS A 564 32.41 3.55 39.89
N ALA A 565 33.38 4.29 39.35
CA ALA A 565 33.29 5.71 38.99
C ALA A 565 33.58 5.96 37.49
N ALA A 566 33.61 4.90 36.69
CA ALA A 566 33.84 4.93 35.25
C ALA A 566 32.98 3.86 34.55
N PHE A 567 33.07 3.81 33.23
CA PHE A 567 32.42 2.85 32.35
C PHE A 567 33.48 2.15 31.52
N HIS A 568 33.46 0.82 31.55
CA HIS A 568 34.31 -0.06 30.76
C HIS A 568 33.58 -0.43 29.47
N VAL A 569 34.21 -0.20 28.33
CA VAL A 569 33.69 -0.55 27.01
C VAL A 569 34.55 -1.66 26.44
N SER A 570 34.03 -2.89 26.36
CA SER A 570 34.70 -3.94 25.58
C SER A 570 34.57 -3.61 24.10
N VAL A 571 35.65 -3.72 23.33
CA VAL A 571 35.66 -3.44 21.89
C VAL A 571 36.09 -4.70 21.12
N ALA A 572 35.37 -4.98 20.05
CA ALA A 572 35.69 -6.02 19.09
C ALA A 572 35.27 -5.54 17.69
N LEU A 573 36.22 -5.42 16.77
CA LEU A 573 35.98 -5.06 15.36
C LEU A 573 36.30 -6.24 14.43
N PRO A 574 35.62 -6.36 13.27
CA PRO A 574 36.03 -7.22 12.16
C PRO A 574 37.53 -7.11 11.83
N ASP A 575 38.15 -8.22 11.41
CA ASP A 575 39.61 -8.28 11.16
C ASP A 575 40.08 -7.31 10.04
N GLU A 576 39.16 -6.85 9.19
CA GLU A 576 39.36 -5.80 8.18
C GLU A 576 39.55 -4.38 8.76
N TYR A 577 39.18 -4.15 10.03
CA TYR A 577 39.29 -2.85 10.70
C TYR A 577 40.29 -2.90 11.88
N ALA A 578 41.50 -2.40 11.64
CA ALA A 578 42.52 -2.27 12.68
C ALA A 578 42.07 -1.32 13.81
N PRO A 579 42.01 -1.75 15.08
CA PRO A 579 41.49 -0.93 16.19
C PRO A 579 42.44 0.19 16.67
N PHE A 580 43.72 0.17 16.28
CA PHE A 580 44.75 1.13 16.70
C PHE A 580 45.55 1.60 15.48
N ARG A 581 46.06 2.83 15.50
CA ARG A 581 47.17 3.25 14.62
C ARG A 581 48.51 3.17 15.31
N LEU A 582 48.53 3.33 16.64
CA LEU A 582 49.76 3.33 17.43
C LEU A 582 50.43 1.96 17.38
N SER A 583 51.64 1.89 16.83
CA SER A 583 52.33 0.65 16.47
C SER A 583 52.44 -0.32 17.66
N ARG A 584 52.88 0.18 18.82
CA ARG A 584 52.98 -0.60 20.08
C ARG A 584 51.66 -1.19 20.61
N LYS A 585 50.51 -0.70 20.15
CA LYS A 585 49.18 -1.27 20.44
C LYS A 585 48.71 -2.17 19.30
N ALA A 586 48.88 -1.75 18.04
CA ALA A 586 48.53 -2.52 16.85
C ALA A 586 49.24 -3.88 16.80
N ASP A 587 50.56 -3.92 17.00
CA ASP A 587 51.39 -5.15 16.97
C ASP A 587 51.01 -6.17 18.05
N ARG A 588 50.30 -5.73 19.10
CA ARG A 588 49.82 -6.58 20.19
C ARG A 588 48.45 -7.20 19.90
N VAL A 589 47.72 -6.71 18.90
CA VAL A 589 46.42 -7.25 18.50
C VAL A 589 46.64 -8.55 17.76
N ARG A 590 45.93 -9.60 18.18
CA ARG A 590 45.94 -10.92 17.53
C ARG A 590 44.63 -11.13 16.77
N PRO A 591 44.68 -11.62 15.52
CA PRO A 591 43.48 -11.92 14.75
C PRO A 591 42.62 -12.96 15.49
N ARG A 592 41.30 -12.86 15.35
CA ARG A 592 40.40 -13.73 16.10
C ARG A 592 40.32 -15.13 15.51
N PRO A 593 40.12 -16.19 16.33
CA PRO A 593 39.86 -17.52 15.80
C PRO A 593 38.62 -17.53 14.92
N LYS A 594 38.61 -18.34 13.85
CA LYS A 594 37.51 -18.53 12.86
C LYS A 594 36.11 -18.77 13.48
N TYR A 595 36.05 -19.15 14.75
CA TYR A 595 34.83 -19.43 15.51
C TYR A 595 34.30 -18.23 16.33
N ASN A 596 34.99 -17.09 16.37
CA ASN A 596 34.62 -15.94 17.20
C ASN A 596 33.99 -14.82 16.37
N THR A 597 32.72 -15.00 16.01
CA THR A 597 32.01 -14.12 15.07
C THR A 597 31.32 -12.92 15.74
N PHE A 598 31.15 -11.83 14.97
CA PHE A 598 30.51 -10.58 15.41
C PHE A 598 28.98 -10.67 15.60
N ARG A 599 28.44 -11.88 15.54
CA ARG A 599 27.03 -12.20 15.75
C ARG A 599 26.65 -12.00 17.22
N ARG A 600 25.44 -11.51 17.48
CA ARG A 600 24.99 -11.09 18.81
C ARG A 600 23.94 -12.05 19.35
N GLY A 601 24.28 -12.76 20.43
CA GLY A 601 23.42 -13.75 21.07
C GLY A 601 22.27 -13.09 21.82
N ILE A 602 21.05 -13.61 21.72
CA ILE A 602 19.91 -13.08 22.45
C ILE A 602 20.02 -13.51 23.93
N ARG A 603 19.86 -12.55 24.84
CA ARG A 603 20.11 -12.68 26.29
C ARG A 603 18.88 -12.48 27.15
N ALA A 604 17.88 -11.75 26.68
CA ALA A 604 16.56 -11.66 27.30
C ALA A 604 15.53 -11.22 26.25
N VAL A 605 14.26 -11.50 26.52
CA VAL A 605 13.13 -10.87 25.84
C VAL A 605 12.17 -10.39 26.94
N GLU A 606 12.17 -9.08 27.18
CA GLU A 606 11.52 -8.45 28.34
C GLU A 606 10.25 -7.71 27.92
N TYR A 607 9.16 -7.82 28.67
CA TYR A 607 7.95 -7.04 28.38
C TYR A 607 8.16 -5.57 28.75
N VAL A 608 7.94 -4.66 27.80
CA VAL A 608 8.11 -3.20 28.00
C VAL A 608 6.79 -2.53 28.38
N GLY A 609 5.67 -3.05 27.86
CA GLY A 609 4.34 -2.44 27.98
C GLY A 609 3.69 -2.23 26.62
N ARG A 610 2.61 -1.45 26.59
CA ARG A 610 1.87 -1.12 25.36
C ARG A 610 2.31 0.22 24.79
N LYS A 611 2.76 0.25 23.53
CA LYS A 611 3.14 1.48 22.81
C LYS A 611 2.44 1.57 21.45
N PRO A 612 2.25 2.78 20.88
CA PRO A 612 1.93 2.91 19.47
C PRO A 612 3.07 2.35 18.62
N ALA A 613 2.72 1.58 17.59
CA ALA A 613 3.64 0.88 16.72
C ALA A 613 3.23 1.01 15.24
N GLN A 614 4.17 0.77 14.34
CA GLN A 614 3.93 0.64 12.90
C GLN A 614 4.92 -0.34 12.28
N CYS A 615 4.63 -0.80 11.07
CA CYS A 615 5.56 -1.56 10.26
C CYS A 615 5.82 -0.87 8.92
N ILE A 616 6.97 -1.16 8.32
CA ILE A 616 7.35 -0.71 6.99
C ILE A 616 7.54 -1.90 6.06
N SER A 617 7.17 -1.72 4.79
CA SER A 617 7.63 -2.57 3.69
C SER A 617 8.76 -1.84 2.95
N VAL A 618 9.66 -2.64 2.37
CA VAL A 618 10.90 -2.19 1.78
C VAL A 618 11.10 -2.93 0.47
N GLY A 619 11.29 -2.17 -0.62
CA GLY A 619 11.44 -2.66 -1.99
C GLY A 619 12.80 -3.28 -2.27
N HIS A 620 13.19 -4.29 -1.48
CA HIS A 620 14.45 -5.02 -1.62
C HIS A 620 14.21 -6.53 -1.44
N PRO A 621 14.88 -7.42 -2.21
CA PRO A 621 14.57 -8.86 -2.23
C PRO A 621 14.71 -9.59 -0.89
N SER A 622 15.57 -9.11 0.01
CA SER A 622 15.69 -9.66 1.36
C SER A 622 14.46 -9.38 2.25
N HIS A 623 13.56 -8.48 1.84
CA HIS A 623 12.42 -7.97 2.63
C HIS A 623 12.79 -7.53 4.05
N ALA A 624 14.05 -7.14 4.24
CA ALA A 624 14.74 -6.92 5.50
C ALA A 624 15.35 -5.53 5.53
N TYR A 625 15.27 -4.85 6.67
CA TYR A 625 15.91 -3.56 6.90
C TYR A 625 16.71 -3.57 8.20
N VAL A 626 17.59 -2.60 8.35
CA VAL A 626 18.47 -2.44 9.51
C VAL A 626 17.80 -1.52 10.54
N THR A 627 17.35 -2.08 11.66
CA THR A 627 16.72 -1.35 12.79
C THR A 627 17.73 -1.06 13.94
N ASP A 628 17.23 -0.55 15.06
CA ASP A 628 17.91 -0.23 16.33
C ASP A 628 19.17 -1.08 16.54
N ASN A 629 20.29 -0.41 16.82
CA ASN A 629 21.58 -1.08 17.04
C ASN A 629 22.01 -2.02 15.89
N PHE A 630 21.61 -1.77 14.64
CA PHE A 630 22.04 -2.48 13.43
C PHE A 630 21.50 -3.94 13.29
N THR A 631 20.17 -4.13 13.32
CA THR A 631 19.48 -5.44 13.52
C THR A 631 18.42 -5.76 12.41
N VAL A 632 17.99 -7.02 12.14
CA VAL A 632 17.47 -7.49 10.79
C VAL A 632 16.18 -8.39 10.77
N THR A 633 15.27 -8.26 9.75
CA THR A 633 13.84 -8.76 9.73
C THR A 633 13.32 -9.38 8.37
N HIS A 634 12.09 -9.98 8.18
CA HIS A 634 11.62 -10.61 6.88
C HIS A 634 10.06 -10.84 6.68
N ASN A 635 9.53 -11.11 5.45
CA ASN A 635 8.15 -11.61 5.12
C ASN A 635 8.04 -12.40 3.76
N THR A 636 7.38 -13.58 3.70
CA THR A 636 6.70 -14.28 2.55
C THR A 636 6.65 -15.80 2.78
N MET A 637 5.56 -16.39 3.31
CA MET A 637 5.61 -17.80 3.80
C MET A 637 4.49 -18.76 3.35
N VAL A 638 3.21 -18.38 3.53
CA VAL A 638 2.08 -19.33 3.39
C VAL A 638 1.97 -19.93 1.97
N ALA A 639 2.15 -19.11 0.93
CA ALA A 639 2.07 -19.57 -0.46
C ALA A 639 3.21 -20.54 -0.82
N LEU A 640 4.43 -20.31 -0.32
CA LEU A 640 5.57 -21.20 -0.58
C LEU A 640 5.32 -22.60 0.00
N ARG A 641 4.80 -22.69 1.23
CA ARG A 641 4.46 -23.98 1.84
C ARG A 641 3.42 -24.77 1.04
N ALA A 642 2.44 -24.10 0.46
CA ALA A 642 1.46 -24.73 -0.45
C ALA A 642 2.11 -25.27 -1.74
N MET A 643 3.06 -24.53 -2.32
CA MET A 643 3.82 -24.98 -3.50
C MET A 643 4.67 -26.22 -3.18
N LEU A 644 5.34 -26.23 -2.03
CA LEU A 644 6.17 -27.38 -1.60
C LEU A 644 5.35 -28.64 -1.32
N ALA A 645 4.13 -28.53 -0.76
CA ALA A 645 3.21 -29.66 -0.59
C ALA A 645 2.85 -30.34 -1.93
N VAL A 646 2.69 -29.55 -3.01
CA VAL A 646 2.44 -30.08 -4.35
C VAL A 646 3.68 -30.76 -4.93
N VAL A 647 4.87 -30.16 -4.76
CA VAL A 647 6.14 -30.77 -5.16
C VAL A 647 6.37 -32.11 -4.46
N ASP A 648 6.04 -32.22 -3.18
CA ASP A 648 6.15 -33.48 -2.43
C ASP A 648 5.31 -34.61 -3.02
N SER A 649 4.12 -34.30 -3.49
CA SER A 649 3.25 -35.26 -4.17
C SER A 649 3.66 -35.58 -5.62
N GLY A 650 4.76 -35.00 -6.11
CA GLY A 650 5.30 -35.22 -7.47
C GLY A 650 4.73 -34.29 -8.55
N GLY A 651 3.95 -33.27 -8.15
CA GLY A 651 3.45 -32.24 -9.07
C GLY A 651 4.37 -31.01 -9.16
N GLN A 652 4.03 -30.11 -10.06
CA GLN A 652 4.68 -28.80 -10.22
C GLN A 652 3.73 -27.69 -9.72
N ALA A 653 4.29 -26.62 -9.19
CA ALA A 653 3.57 -25.41 -8.81
C ALA A 653 4.01 -24.21 -9.67
N ALA A 654 3.05 -23.39 -10.09
CA ALA A 654 3.31 -22.17 -10.87
C ALA A 654 2.81 -20.93 -10.13
N MET A 655 3.66 -19.93 -9.94
CA MET A 655 3.31 -18.62 -9.38
C MET A 655 3.25 -17.56 -10.48
N LEU A 656 2.07 -16.97 -10.65
CA LEU A 656 1.77 -15.93 -11.63
C LEU A 656 1.82 -14.54 -10.97
N ALA A 657 2.78 -13.72 -11.37
CA ALA A 657 2.98 -12.36 -10.89
C ALA A 657 2.62 -11.31 -11.97
N PRO A 658 2.01 -10.16 -11.60
CA PRO A 658 1.48 -9.18 -12.55
C PRO A 658 2.53 -8.39 -13.34
N THR A 659 3.81 -8.44 -12.94
CA THR A 659 4.91 -7.73 -13.62
C THR A 659 6.18 -8.56 -13.56
N GLU A 660 7.12 -8.32 -14.50
CA GLU A 660 8.39 -9.05 -14.54
C GLU A 660 9.28 -8.75 -13.32
N VAL A 661 9.23 -7.52 -12.80
CA VAL A 661 9.93 -7.12 -11.57
C VAL A 661 9.45 -7.96 -10.39
N LEU A 662 8.13 -8.08 -10.21
CA LEU A 662 7.55 -8.85 -9.11
C LEU A 662 7.78 -10.37 -9.30
N ALA A 663 7.78 -10.88 -10.54
CA ALA A 663 8.17 -12.26 -10.82
C ALA A 663 9.65 -12.53 -10.45
N GLN A 664 10.57 -11.62 -10.78
CA GLN A 664 11.98 -11.71 -10.40
C GLN A 664 12.19 -11.59 -8.88
N GLN A 665 11.41 -10.74 -8.20
CA GLN A 665 11.44 -10.57 -6.75
C GLN A 665 11.00 -11.84 -6.03
N HIS A 666 9.85 -12.41 -6.42
CA HIS A 666 9.37 -13.70 -5.89
C HIS A 666 10.35 -14.84 -6.18
N HIS A 667 10.91 -14.91 -7.40
CA HIS A 667 11.91 -15.92 -7.77
C HIS A 667 13.14 -15.86 -6.87
N ARG A 668 13.68 -14.66 -6.64
CA ARG A 668 14.85 -14.49 -5.76
C ARG A 668 14.52 -14.82 -4.31
N SER A 669 13.44 -14.26 -3.76
CA SER A 669 13.02 -14.49 -2.37
C SER A 669 12.77 -15.97 -2.06
N ILE A 670 12.05 -16.68 -2.94
CA ILE A 670 11.77 -18.11 -2.77
C ILE A 670 13.05 -18.95 -2.87
N THR A 671 13.92 -18.65 -3.85
CA THR A 671 15.20 -19.36 -4.02
C THR A 671 16.12 -19.17 -2.80
N GLU A 672 16.28 -17.93 -2.32
CA GLU A 672 17.09 -17.61 -1.12
C GLU A 672 16.54 -18.29 0.14
N MET A 673 15.21 -18.36 0.29
CA MET A 673 14.56 -18.96 1.47
C MET A 673 14.64 -20.48 1.50
N MET A 674 14.64 -21.13 0.32
CA MET A 674 14.82 -22.57 0.18
C MET A 674 16.31 -22.98 0.25
N GLY A 675 17.23 -22.12 -0.20
CA GLY A 675 18.67 -22.39 -0.27
C GLY A 675 18.96 -23.64 -1.11
N GLU A 676 19.78 -24.56 -0.59
CA GLU A 676 20.12 -25.86 -1.20
C GLU A 676 18.88 -26.69 -1.63
N LEU A 677 17.69 -26.43 -1.07
CA LEU A 677 16.44 -27.10 -1.46
C LEU A 677 15.89 -26.61 -2.82
N ALA A 678 16.35 -25.46 -3.32
CA ALA A 678 16.00 -24.90 -4.64
C ALA A 678 17.01 -25.26 -5.76
N GLU A 679 18.06 -26.01 -5.44
CA GLU A 679 19.15 -26.38 -6.35
C GLU A 679 18.98 -27.79 -6.95
N GLY A 680 17.74 -28.23 -7.17
CA GLY A 680 17.41 -29.55 -7.72
C GLY A 680 18.13 -29.84 -9.04
N GLY A 681 18.89 -30.94 -9.08
CA GLY A 681 19.68 -31.38 -10.23
C GLY A 681 21.06 -30.72 -10.39
N MET A 682 21.46 -29.83 -9.47
CA MET A 682 22.76 -29.14 -9.51
C MET A 682 23.82 -29.86 -8.65
N LEU A 683 25.10 -29.71 -9.03
CA LEU A 683 26.24 -30.17 -8.23
C LEU A 683 26.34 -29.35 -6.93
N GLY A 684 25.84 -29.94 -5.82
CA GLY A 684 25.80 -29.31 -4.50
C GLY A 684 24.40 -29.25 -3.87
N GLY A 685 23.34 -29.48 -4.65
CA GLY A 685 21.96 -29.49 -4.16
C GLY A 685 21.69 -30.62 -3.16
N ALA A 686 20.70 -30.42 -2.28
CA ALA A 686 20.32 -31.41 -1.28
C ALA A 686 19.68 -32.66 -1.93
N GLU A 687 19.83 -33.83 -1.30
CA GLU A 687 19.29 -35.12 -1.79
C GLU A 687 17.77 -35.07 -2.03
N HIS A 688 17.05 -34.28 -1.23
CA HIS A 688 15.65 -33.92 -1.45
C HIS A 688 15.58 -32.41 -1.75
N SER A 689 15.65 -32.06 -3.04
CA SER A 689 15.59 -30.68 -3.55
C SER A 689 14.76 -30.60 -4.83
N THR A 690 14.37 -29.39 -5.23
CA THR A 690 13.65 -29.12 -6.49
C THR A 690 14.24 -27.91 -7.19
N LYS A 691 13.99 -27.71 -8.48
CA LYS A 691 14.48 -26.58 -9.26
C LYS A 691 13.44 -25.45 -9.25
N VAL A 692 13.86 -24.22 -8.92
CA VAL A 692 13.00 -23.02 -8.94
C VAL A 692 13.31 -22.19 -10.19
N VAL A 693 12.39 -22.16 -11.16
CA VAL A 693 12.62 -21.58 -12.50
C VAL A 693 11.83 -20.28 -12.69
N LEU A 694 12.46 -19.27 -13.30
CA LEU A 694 11.82 -18.02 -13.72
C LEU A 694 11.38 -18.09 -15.19
N LEU A 695 10.15 -17.65 -15.53
CA LEU A 695 9.68 -17.47 -16.90
C LEU A 695 9.05 -16.08 -17.13
N THR A 696 9.76 -15.21 -17.87
CA THR A 696 9.27 -13.87 -18.27
C THR A 696 9.30 -13.67 -19.79
N GLY A 697 8.63 -12.62 -20.28
CA GLY A 697 8.60 -12.27 -21.70
C GLY A 697 9.95 -11.74 -22.19
N SER A 698 10.69 -11.05 -21.31
CA SER A 698 12.03 -10.50 -21.56
C SER A 698 13.18 -11.51 -21.65
N MET A 699 12.95 -12.80 -21.39
CA MET A 699 14.03 -13.80 -21.39
C MET A 699 14.65 -14.02 -22.78
N GLY A 700 15.99 -14.04 -22.84
CA GLY A 700 16.73 -14.42 -24.04
C GLY A 700 16.40 -15.86 -24.51
N ALA A 701 16.42 -16.07 -25.82
CA ALA A 701 15.93 -17.31 -26.45
C ALA A 701 16.64 -18.60 -26.03
N ALA A 702 17.85 -18.54 -25.46
CA ALA A 702 18.51 -19.71 -24.87
C ALA A 702 17.92 -20.06 -23.49
N ALA A 703 17.92 -19.10 -22.56
CA ALA A 703 17.37 -19.27 -21.20
C ALA A 703 15.88 -19.64 -21.23
N ARG A 704 15.09 -19.02 -22.12
CA ARG A 704 13.67 -19.36 -22.29
C ARG A 704 13.47 -20.80 -22.79
N ARG A 705 14.32 -21.28 -23.71
CA ARG A 705 14.26 -22.69 -24.16
C ARG A 705 14.60 -23.66 -23.04
N GLN A 706 15.61 -23.35 -22.22
CA GLN A 706 15.94 -24.20 -21.07
C GLN A 706 14.80 -24.25 -20.06
N ALA A 707 14.22 -23.10 -19.69
CA ALA A 707 13.06 -23.06 -18.81
C ALA A 707 11.89 -23.91 -19.35
N LEU A 708 11.55 -23.78 -20.64
CA LEU A 708 10.51 -24.60 -21.28
C LEU A 708 10.82 -26.11 -21.26
N LEU A 709 12.09 -26.51 -21.39
CA LEU A 709 12.49 -27.90 -21.24
C LEU A 709 12.30 -28.37 -19.78
N ASP A 710 12.81 -27.62 -18.81
CA ASP A 710 12.69 -27.92 -17.37
C ASP A 710 11.22 -28.08 -16.92
N LEU A 711 10.32 -27.29 -17.52
CA LEU A 711 8.87 -27.37 -17.29
C LEU A 711 8.26 -28.67 -17.83
N VAL A 712 8.64 -29.08 -19.04
CA VAL A 712 8.10 -30.25 -19.75
C VAL A 712 8.70 -31.57 -19.26
N THR A 713 9.96 -31.57 -18.80
CA THR A 713 10.59 -32.75 -18.17
C THR A 713 10.17 -32.94 -16.72
N GLY A 714 9.62 -31.92 -16.07
CA GLY A 714 9.24 -31.96 -14.66
C GLY A 714 10.36 -31.62 -13.69
N GLU A 715 11.56 -31.25 -14.17
CA GLU A 715 12.67 -30.81 -13.32
C GLU A 715 12.32 -29.55 -12.50
N ALA A 716 11.56 -28.63 -13.10
CA ALA A 716 11.08 -27.42 -12.45
C ALA A 716 9.85 -27.72 -11.57
N GLY A 717 10.06 -28.06 -10.30
CA GLY A 717 8.96 -28.26 -9.35
C GLY A 717 8.28 -26.94 -8.95
N ILE A 718 9.00 -25.81 -8.96
CA ILE A 718 8.41 -24.48 -8.79
C ILE A 718 8.77 -23.61 -9.98
N VAL A 719 7.76 -22.95 -10.56
CA VAL A 719 7.91 -22.02 -11.68
C VAL A 719 7.30 -20.68 -11.29
N ILE A 720 8.05 -19.60 -11.45
CA ILE A 720 7.59 -18.25 -11.12
C ILE A 720 7.65 -17.43 -12.41
N GLY A 721 6.60 -16.68 -12.73
CA GLY A 721 6.56 -16.00 -14.02
C GLY A 721 5.42 -15.01 -14.17
N THR A 722 5.40 -14.39 -15.34
CA THR A 722 4.32 -13.46 -15.72
C THR A 722 3.31 -14.16 -16.63
N HIS A 723 2.48 -13.39 -17.33
CA HIS A 723 1.61 -13.84 -18.41
C HIS A 723 2.29 -14.76 -19.44
N ALA A 724 3.63 -14.74 -19.55
CA ALA A 724 4.41 -15.70 -20.32
C ALA A 724 4.06 -17.17 -20.00
N LEU A 725 3.68 -17.50 -18.76
CA LEU A 725 3.24 -18.85 -18.35
C LEU A 725 1.94 -19.33 -19.03
N ILE A 726 1.13 -18.40 -19.54
CA ILE A 726 -0.18 -18.68 -20.14
C ILE A 726 -0.05 -19.03 -21.62
N GLU A 727 1.01 -18.57 -22.29
CA GLU A 727 1.22 -18.76 -23.74
C GLU A 727 1.07 -20.21 -24.19
N ASP A 728 0.47 -20.46 -25.36
CA ASP A 728 0.15 -21.80 -25.90
C ASP A 728 1.35 -22.77 -25.88
N LYS A 729 2.55 -22.22 -26.11
CA LYS A 729 3.82 -22.97 -26.18
C LYS A 729 4.36 -23.44 -24.82
N VAL A 730 3.83 -22.92 -23.70
CA VAL A 730 4.16 -23.40 -22.36
C VAL A 730 3.34 -24.63 -22.06
N GLN A 731 4.02 -25.71 -21.68
CA GLN A 731 3.45 -26.97 -21.24
C GLN A 731 4.18 -27.43 -19.97
N PHE A 732 3.47 -28.10 -19.07
CA PHE A 732 4.01 -28.63 -17.82
C PHE A 732 3.95 -30.15 -17.85
N HIS A 733 4.87 -30.82 -17.16
CA HIS A 733 4.82 -32.26 -16.95
C HIS A 733 3.61 -32.68 -16.11
N ASP A 734 3.38 -32.02 -14.97
CA ASP A 734 2.25 -32.26 -14.07
C ASP A 734 1.96 -31.01 -13.22
N LEU A 735 1.31 -29.99 -13.79
CA LEU A 735 0.91 -28.80 -13.04
C LEU A 735 -0.17 -29.16 -12.02
N GLY A 736 0.16 -29.07 -10.73
CA GLY A 736 -0.73 -29.38 -9.61
C GLY A 736 -1.30 -28.15 -8.88
N LEU A 737 -0.57 -27.02 -8.82
CA LEU A 737 -1.02 -25.79 -8.16
C LEU A 737 -0.66 -24.55 -8.98
N VAL A 738 -1.60 -23.62 -9.08
CA VAL A 738 -1.38 -22.25 -9.57
C VAL A 738 -1.59 -21.27 -8.43
N VAL A 739 -0.57 -20.47 -8.12
CA VAL A 739 -0.65 -19.33 -7.20
C VAL A 739 -0.75 -18.04 -8.02
N VAL A 740 -1.78 -17.22 -7.81
CA VAL A 740 -1.94 -15.93 -8.50
C VAL A 740 -1.73 -14.80 -7.50
N ASP A 741 -0.71 -13.97 -7.73
CA ASP A 741 -0.46 -12.77 -6.93
C ASP A 741 -1.21 -11.55 -7.49
N GLU A 742 -1.74 -10.72 -6.60
CA GLU A 742 -2.53 -9.52 -6.88
C GLU A 742 -3.65 -9.70 -7.92
N GLN A 743 -4.70 -10.44 -7.53
CA GLN A 743 -5.72 -10.99 -8.45
C GLN A 743 -6.39 -10.00 -9.42
N HIS A 744 -6.45 -8.71 -9.06
CA HIS A 744 -7.23 -7.71 -9.78
C HIS A 744 -6.65 -7.36 -11.16
N ARG A 745 -5.44 -7.83 -11.48
CA ARG A 745 -4.80 -7.61 -12.79
C ARG A 745 -4.96 -8.75 -13.79
N PHE A 746 -5.56 -9.88 -13.38
CA PHE A 746 -5.70 -11.07 -14.22
C PHE A 746 -7.17 -11.40 -14.49
N GLY A 747 -7.56 -11.43 -15.77
CA GLY A 747 -8.92 -11.77 -16.20
C GLY A 747 -9.28 -13.24 -15.97
N VAL A 748 -10.57 -13.57 -16.02
CA VAL A 748 -11.06 -14.95 -15.79
C VAL A 748 -10.46 -15.92 -16.83
N GLU A 749 -10.50 -15.54 -18.12
CA GLU A 749 -9.94 -16.32 -19.23
C GLU A 749 -8.45 -16.67 -19.03
N GLN A 750 -7.66 -15.75 -18.45
CA GLN A 750 -6.22 -15.96 -18.19
C GLN A 750 -5.97 -17.00 -17.09
N ARG A 751 -6.89 -17.12 -16.12
CA ARG A 751 -6.84 -18.12 -15.05
C ARG A 751 -7.27 -19.49 -15.58
N ASP A 752 -8.36 -19.53 -16.34
CA ASP A 752 -8.85 -20.77 -16.95
C ASP A 752 -7.87 -21.32 -18.02
N ALA A 753 -7.18 -20.46 -18.77
CA ALA A 753 -6.10 -20.86 -19.68
C ALA A 753 -4.91 -21.53 -18.96
N LEU A 754 -4.58 -21.11 -17.73
CA LEU A 754 -3.59 -21.77 -16.88
C LEU A 754 -4.12 -23.08 -16.29
N ARG A 755 -5.40 -23.15 -15.89
CA ARG A 755 -6.04 -24.40 -15.46
C ARG A 755 -6.02 -25.45 -16.57
N GLY A 756 -6.20 -25.04 -17.83
CA GLY A 756 -6.09 -25.89 -19.02
C GLY A 756 -4.67 -26.40 -19.35
N LYS A 757 -3.62 -26.00 -18.61
CA LYS A 757 -2.25 -26.51 -18.81
C LYS A 757 -1.95 -27.80 -18.04
N GLY A 758 -2.75 -28.15 -17.04
CA GLY A 758 -2.62 -29.40 -16.31
C GLY A 758 -3.26 -30.58 -17.05
N LYS A 759 -2.73 -31.79 -16.86
CA LYS A 759 -3.37 -33.05 -17.34
C LYS A 759 -4.73 -33.28 -16.68
N GLN A 760 -4.85 -32.82 -15.44
CA GLN A 760 -6.08 -32.58 -14.71
C GLN A 760 -6.08 -31.09 -14.28
N PRO A 761 -7.24 -30.47 -14.02
CA PRO A 761 -7.27 -29.09 -13.57
C PRO A 761 -6.49 -28.91 -12.26
N PRO A 762 -5.49 -28.01 -12.20
CA PRO A 762 -4.71 -27.76 -11.00
C PRO A 762 -5.55 -27.07 -9.93
N HIS A 763 -5.12 -27.22 -8.69
CA HIS A 763 -5.55 -26.39 -7.58
C HIS A 763 -5.18 -24.91 -7.86
N LEU A 764 -5.99 -23.98 -7.38
CA LEU A 764 -5.85 -22.53 -7.59
C LEU A 764 -5.89 -21.80 -6.24
N LEU A 765 -4.77 -21.15 -5.90
CA LEU A 765 -4.63 -20.25 -4.77
C LEU A 765 -4.47 -18.82 -5.26
N VAL A 766 -5.40 -17.94 -4.91
CA VAL A 766 -5.41 -16.54 -5.32
C VAL A 766 -5.05 -15.67 -4.12
N MET A 767 -4.16 -14.70 -4.28
CA MET A 767 -3.77 -13.77 -3.21
C MET A 767 -4.28 -12.35 -3.48
N THR A 768 -4.64 -11.64 -2.41
CA THR A 768 -4.91 -10.20 -2.45
C THR A 768 -4.46 -9.51 -1.16
N ALA A 769 -3.83 -8.35 -1.32
CA ALA A 769 -3.45 -7.45 -0.23
C ALA A 769 -4.62 -6.55 0.24
N THR A 770 -5.76 -6.55 -0.47
CA THR A 770 -6.93 -5.72 -0.15
C THR A 770 -8.07 -6.57 0.41
N PRO A 771 -8.56 -6.29 1.64
CA PRO A 771 -9.75 -6.96 2.17
C PRO A 771 -10.99 -6.67 1.31
N ILE A 772 -11.49 -7.69 0.62
CA ILE A 772 -12.70 -7.58 -0.19
C ILE A 772 -13.90 -7.81 0.74
N PRO A 773 -14.88 -6.88 0.81
CA PRO A 773 -16.05 -7.05 1.67
C PRO A 773 -16.73 -8.40 1.43
N ARG A 774 -17.04 -9.14 2.49
CA ARG A 774 -17.53 -10.53 2.39
C ARG A 774 -18.73 -10.68 1.44
N THR A 775 -19.62 -9.70 1.38
CA THR A 775 -20.74 -9.66 0.42
C THR A 775 -20.26 -9.62 -1.02
N VAL A 776 -19.31 -8.74 -1.36
CA VAL A 776 -18.69 -8.65 -2.70
C VAL A 776 -17.87 -9.91 -3.02
N ALA A 777 -17.17 -10.47 -2.03
CA ALA A 777 -16.49 -11.75 -2.18
C ALA A 777 -17.48 -12.87 -2.55
N MET A 778 -18.60 -12.98 -1.83
CA MET A 778 -19.64 -13.99 -2.10
C MET A 778 -20.43 -13.78 -3.40
N THR A 779 -20.42 -12.59 -4.00
CA THR A 779 -21.16 -12.29 -5.24
C THR A 779 -20.27 -12.28 -6.50
N VAL A 780 -19.05 -11.77 -6.41
CA VAL A 780 -18.12 -11.62 -7.56
C VAL A 780 -17.08 -12.74 -7.61
N PHE A 781 -16.75 -13.32 -6.46
CA PHE A 781 -15.72 -14.36 -6.30
C PHE A 781 -16.26 -15.56 -5.50
N GLY A 782 -17.59 -15.76 -5.47
CA GLY A 782 -18.27 -16.74 -4.60
C GLY A 782 -18.18 -18.19 -5.08
N ASP A 783 -17.37 -18.42 -6.10
CA ASP A 783 -16.83 -19.70 -6.53
C ASP A 783 -15.50 -20.05 -5.85
N LEU A 784 -14.85 -19.07 -5.19
CA LEU A 784 -13.67 -19.26 -4.35
C LEU A 784 -14.06 -19.40 -2.87
N GLU A 785 -13.43 -20.33 -2.17
CA GLU A 785 -13.41 -20.34 -0.72
C GLU A 785 -12.48 -19.25 -0.18
N THR A 786 -12.86 -18.57 0.90
CA THR A 786 -12.06 -17.44 1.44
C THR A 786 -11.35 -17.83 2.73
N SER A 787 -10.01 -17.85 2.72
CA SER A 787 -9.19 -17.84 3.93
C SER A 787 -8.76 -16.40 4.21
N VAL A 788 -9.03 -15.91 5.43
CA VAL A 788 -8.70 -14.53 5.82
C VAL A 788 -7.69 -14.57 6.97
N LEU A 789 -6.57 -13.88 6.81
CA LEU A 789 -5.67 -13.51 7.90
C LEU A 789 -6.22 -12.23 8.54
N ASP A 790 -7.12 -12.41 9.51
CA ASP A 790 -8.10 -11.42 10.00
C ASP A 790 -7.67 -10.60 11.22
N GLN A 791 -6.39 -10.63 11.60
CA GLN A 791 -5.86 -9.92 12.77
C GLN A 791 -5.61 -8.42 12.52
N LEU A 792 -6.71 -7.67 12.47
CA LEU A 792 -6.78 -6.20 12.37
C LEU A 792 -6.28 -5.49 13.66
N PRO A 793 -5.54 -4.36 13.58
CA PRO A 793 -4.98 -3.69 14.76
C PRO A 793 -5.92 -2.67 15.43
N ALA A 794 -5.94 -2.64 16.76
CA ALA A 794 -6.59 -1.57 17.52
C ALA A 794 -5.69 -0.32 17.61
N GLY A 795 -6.19 0.85 17.16
CA GLY A 795 -5.51 2.14 17.31
C GLY A 795 -5.10 2.87 16.03
N ARG A 796 -5.67 2.51 14.88
CA ARG A 796 -5.55 3.28 13.62
C ARG A 796 -5.97 4.74 13.86
N SER A 797 -5.05 5.69 13.70
CA SER A 797 -5.43 7.09 13.48
C SER A 797 -6.14 7.18 12.13
N PRO A 798 -7.37 7.70 12.06
CA PRO A 798 -8.10 7.77 10.80
C PRO A 798 -7.37 8.67 9.81
N ILE A 799 -7.35 8.27 8.53
CA ILE A 799 -6.88 9.15 7.46
C ILE A 799 -7.79 10.38 7.45
N ALA A 800 -7.20 11.57 7.55
CA ALA A 800 -7.92 12.84 7.45
C ALA A 800 -8.34 13.07 5.98
N SER A 801 -9.39 12.39 5.56
CA SER A 801 -9.96 12.51 4.22
C SER A 801 -10.75 13.81 4.08
N HIS A 802 -10.25 14.75 3.29
CA HIS A 802 -10.90 16.02 3.00
C HIS A 802 -11.50 16.04 1.60
N VAL A 803 -12.81 16.28 1.50
CA VAL A 803 -13.48 16.55 0.21
C VAL A 803 -13.35 18.04 -0.10
N VAL A 804 -12.79 18.37 -1.27
CA VAL A 804 -12.56 19.76 -1.71
C VAL A 804 -13.60 20.14 -2.77
N PRO A 805 -14.60 21.00 -2.44
CA PRO A 805 -15.63 21.42 -3.38
C PRO A 805 -15.08 22.47 -4.35
N ALA A 806 -14.36 22.00 -5.36
CA ALA A 806 -13.62 22.84 -6.31
C ALA A 806 -14.51 23.80 -7.14
N ALA A 807 -15.79 23.47 -7.32
CA ALA A 807 -16.74 24.31 -8.07
C ALA A 807 -17.21 25.51 -7.22
N ASP A 808 -17.71 25.26 -6.01
CA ASP A 808 -18.27 26.31 -5.15
C ASP A 808 -17.20 27.17 -4.46
N LYS A 809 -16.03 26.56 -4.18
CA LYS A 809 -14.95 27.19 -3.40
C LYS A 809 -13.59 26.97 -4.06
N PRO A 810 -13.30 27.63 -5.20
CA PRO A 810 -12.04 27.46 -5.93
C PRO A 810 -10.78 27.78 -5.10
N HIS A 811 -10.90 28.66 -4.09
CA HIS A 811 -9.82 28.96 -3.15
C HIS A 811 -9.44 27.76 -2.25
N PHE A 812 -10.36 26.82 -1.97
CA PHE A 812 -10.02 25.57 -1.26
C PHE A 812 -9.21 24.63 -2.16
N LEU A 813 -9.44 24.63 -3.49
CA LEU A 813 -8.59 23.88 -4.43
C LEU A 813 -7.18 24.49 -4.51
N ALA A 814 -7.07 25.82 -4.57
CA ALA A 814 -5.77 26.49 -4.48
C ALA A 814 -5.04 26.13 -3.17
N ARG A 815 -5.74 26.20 -2.03
CA ARG A 815 -5.21 25.79 -0.73
C ARG A 815 -4.78 24.32 -0.68
N ALA A 816 -5.49 23.42 -1.36
CA ALA A 816 -5.10 22.01 -1.45
C ALA A 816 -3.80 21.83 -2.24
N TRP A 817 -3.60 22.60 -3.33
CA TRP A 817 -2.33 22.60 -4.05
C TRP A 817 -1.19 23.24 -3.25
N GLU A 818 -1.44 24.34 -2.53
CA GLU A 818 -0.47 24.88 -1.57
C GLU A 818 -0.11 23.86 -0.49
N ARG A 819 -1.08 23.08 0.00
CA ARG A 819 -0.85 22.01 0.98
C ARG A 819 0.03 20.89 0.39
N VAL A 820 -0.18 20.53 -0.88
CA VAL A 820 0.73 19.64 -1.61
C VAL A 820 2.14 20.25 -1.69
N ARG A 821 2.28 21.54 -2.05
CA ARG A 821 3.59 22.23 -2.08
C ARG A 821 4.25 22.30 -0.71
N GLU A 822 3.50 22.50 0.37
CA GLU A 822 4.02 22.50 1.75
C GLU A 822 4.57 21.14 2.15
N GLU A 823 3.85 20.06 1.83
CA GLU A 823 4.28 18.72 2.20
C GLU A 823 5.44 18.24 1.31
N VAL A 824 5.42 18.54 0.00
CA VAL A 824 6.57 18.29 -0.89
C VAL A 824 7.77 19.15 -0.50
N GLY A 825 7.56 20.40 -0.08
CA GLY A 825 8.62 21.27 0.45
C GLY A 825 9.22 20.80 1.79
N LYS A 826 8.53 19.90 2.51
CA LYS A 826 9.06 19.19 3.69
C LYS A 826 9.71 17.84 3.34
N GLY A 827 9.79 17.50 2.05
CA GLY A 827 10.35 16.23 1.57
C GLY A 827 9.35 15.08 1.46
N HIS A 828 8.04 15.30 1.67
CA HIS A 828 7.04 14.25 1.47
C HIS A 828 6.68 14.10 -0.01
N GLN A 829 6.05 12.98 -0.39
CA GLN A 829 5.53 12.78 -1.74
C GLN A 829 4.02 13.06 -1.81
N ALA A 830 3.52 13.39 -3.01
CA ALA A 830 2.11 13.62 -3.26
C ALA A 830 1.68 12.99 -4.59
N TYR A 831 0.70 12.09 -4.53
CA TYR A 831 0.11 11.46 -5.72
C TYR A 831 -1.07 12.28 -6.24
N VAL A 832 -1.06 12.59 -7.53
CA VAL A 832 -2.18 13.22 -8.24
C VAL A 832 -2.82 12.19 -9.16
N VAL A 833 -3.96 11.64 -8.75
CA VAL A 833 -4.70 10.65 -9.53
C VAL A 833 -5.75 11.37 -10.38
N CYS A 834 -5.50 11.42 -11.69
CA CYS A 834 -6.46 11.93 -12.67
C CYS A 834 -7.24 10.76 -13.28
N ALA A 835 -8.56 10.71 -13.06
CA ALA A 835 -9.42 9.77 -13.77
C ALA A 835 -9.44 10.12 -15.27
N ARG A 836 -9.30 9.11 -16.15
CA ARG A 836 -9.57 9.28 -17.59
C ARG A 836 -11.07 9.50 -17.74
N ILE A 837 -11.47 10.71 -18.13
CA ILE A 837 -12.84 11.05 -18.49
C ILE A 837 -12.77 11.61 -19.92
N GLY A 838 -13.13 10.79 -20.90
CA GLY A 838 -13.04 11.13 -22.32
C GLY A 838 -12.65 9.94 -23.18
N ASP A 839 -13.65 9.18 -23.63
CA ASP A 839 -13.57 8.23 -24.74
C ASP A 839 -14.74 8.49 -25.69
N GLU A 840 -14.65 9.57 -26.47
CA GLU A 840 -15.24 9.65 -27.81
C GLU A 840 -14.13 10.13 -28.75
N GLU A 841 -13.75 9.32 -29.72
CA GLU A 841 -12.91 9.78 -30.84
C GLU A 841 -13.78 10.72 -31.69
N ASP A 842 -13.51 12.03 -31.59
CA ASP A 842 -14.22 13.05 -32.38
C ASP A 842 -13.89 12.87 -33.87
N ASP A 843 -14.77 12.15 -34.60
CA ASP A 843 -14.71 12.01 -36.06
C ASP A 843 -14.75 13.42 -36.69
N PRO A 844 -13.67 13.87 -37.37
CA PRO A 844 -13.47 15.27 -37.75
C PRO A 844 -14.48 15.80 -38.78
N LYS A 845 -15.49 15.01 -39.17
CA LYS A 845 -16.56 15.37 -40.11
C LYS A 845 -17.86 15.88 -39.45
N LYS A 846 -17.96 15.96 -38.11
CA LYS A 846 -19.19 16.39 -37.41
C LYS A 846 -19.12 17.72 -36.63
N ALA A 847 -18.19 18.60 -36.97
CA ALA A 847 -18.14 19.98 -36.43
C ALA A 847 -19.31 20.86 -36.92
N LYS A 848 -20.51 20.70 -36.33
CA LYS A 848 -21.57 21.74 -36.40
C LYS A 848 -21.24 22.86 -35.42
N LYS A 849 -21.23 24.11 -35.90
CA LYS A 849 -21.06 25.33 -35.10
C LYS A 849 -21.96 25.33 -33.85
N LYS A 850 -21.36 25.12 -32.67
CA LYS A 850 -21.96 25.49 -31.38
C LYS A 850 -21.76 26.99 -31.14
N SER A 851 -22.59 27.55 -30.27
CA SER A 851 -22.53 28.95 -29.84
C SER A 851 -21.33 29.17 -28.92
N PRO A 852 -20.66 30.34 -28.95
CA PRO A 852 -19.54 30.62 -28.03
C PRO A 852 -19.95 30.69 -26.54
N GLU A 853 -21.25 30.70 -26.24
CA GLU A 853 -21.76 30.59 -24.86
C GLU A 853 -21.74 29.13 -24.34
N ASP A 854 -21.78 28.11 -25.21
CA ASP A 854 -21.76 26.69 -24.81
C ASP A 854 -20.34 26.17 -24.45
N GLU A 855 -19.28 26.88 -24.84
CA GLU A 855 -17.88 26.50 -24.56
C GLU A 855 -17.41 26.92 -23.15
N ALA A 856 -18.13 27.82 -22.48
CA ALA A 856 -17.69 28.39 -21.20
C ALA A 856 -17.91 27.48 -19.98
N GLU A 857 -18.83 26.51 -20.03
CA GLU A 857 -19.28 25.74 -18.85
C GLU A 857 -18.92 24.25 -18.87
N LYS A 858 -18.32 23.72 -19.95
CA LYS A 858 -17.81 22.34 -19.97
C LYS A 858 -16.30 22.33 -20.00
N ARG A 859 -15.67 21.79 -18.94
CA ARG A 859 -14.27 21.37 -18.99
C ARG A 859 -14.12 20.33 -20.12
N PRO A 860 -13.23 20.53 -21.10
CA PRO A 860 -12.95 19.50 -22.09
C PRO A 860 -12.35 18.26 -21.40
N PRO A 861 -12.47 17.07 -22.00
CA PRO A 861 -11.82 15.86 -21.52
C PRO A 861 -10.29 15.99 -21.66
N LEU A 862 -9.61 16.43 -20.60
CA LEU A 862 -8.18 16.66 -20.61
C LEU A 862 -7.41 15.34 -20.52
N ALA A 863 -6.48 15.11 -21.44
CA ALA A 863 -5.58 13.98 -21.38
C ALA A 863 -4.64 14.10 -20.17
N VAL A 864 -4.18 12.98 -19.60
CA VAL A 864 -3.27 12.97 -18.44
C VAL A 864 -2.01 13.82 -18.68
N LEU A 865 -1.51 13.88 -19.92
CA LEU A 865 -0.37 14.71 -20.30
C LEU A 865 -0.70 16.21 -20.33
N GLU A 866 -1.92 16.59 -20.72
CA GLU A 866 -2.38 17.98 -20.70
C GLU A 866 -2.63 18.46 -19.28
N VAL A 867 -3.23 17.62 -18.43
CA VAL A 867 -3.37 17.92 -16.99
C VAL A 867 -1.99 18.02 -16.34
N ALA A 868 -1.05 17.14 -16.68
CA ALA A 868 0.32 17.20 -16.15
C ALA A 868 1.05 18.49 -16.59
N ASP A 869 0.94 18.90 -17.85
CA ASP A 869 1.51 20.14 -18.36
C ASP A 869 0.87 21.39 -17.72
N GLN A 870 -0.46 21.39 -17.52
CA GLN A 870 -1.17 22.45 -16.78
C GLN A 870 -0.73 22.52 -15.31
N LEU A 871 -0.55 21.40 -14.63
CA LEU A 871 -0.06 21.35 -13.26
C LEU A 871 1.40 21.83 -13.17
N ALA A 872 2.24 21.42 -14.11
CA ALA A 872 3.66 21.79 -14.20
C ALA A 872 3.88 23.28 -14.51
N LYS A 873 3.03 23.88 -15.35
CA LYS A 873 3.06 25.32 -15.67
C LYS A 873 2.29 26.18 -14.66
N GLY A 874 1.45 25.57 -13.82
CA GLY A 874 0.62 26.23 -12.83
C GLY A 874 0.96 25.83 -11.39
N PRO A 875 0.05 25.19 -10.63
CA PRO A 875 0.16 25.03 -9.18
C PRO A 875 1.40 24.25 -8.71
N LEU A 876 1.97 23.36 -9.51
CA LEU A 876 3.15 22.55 -9.17
C LEU A 876 4.44 23.08 -9.82
N GLN A 877 4.43 24.30 -10.38
CA GLN A 877 5.60 24.91 -11.00
C GLN A 877 6.80 24.94 -10.04
N GLY A 878 7.95 24.46 -10.53
CA GLY A 878 9.20 24.35 -9.78
C GLY A 878 9.37 23.06 -8.97
N LEU A 879 8.39 22.15 -8.95
CA LEU A 879 8.53 20.83 -8.33
C LEU A 879 8.93 19.77 -9.36
N GLY A 880 9.70 18.77 -8.94
CA GLY A 880 9.98 17.58 -9.74
C GLY A 880 8.73 16.70 -9.84
N TRP A 881 8.38 16.25 -11.03
CA TRP A 881 7.22 15.38 -11.27
C TRP A 881 7.49 14.39 -12.41
N ARG A 882 6.71 13.30 -12.44
CA ARG A 882 6.71 12.31 -13.51
C ARG A 882 5.27 11.84 -13.76
N SER A 883 4.83 11.81 -15.02
CA SER A 883 3.51 11.28 -15.39
C SER A 883 3.58 9.80 -15.75
N CYS A 884 2.69 8.99 -15.20
CA CYS A 884 2.41 7.64 -15.68
C CYS A 884 1.04 7.60 -16.37
N THR A 885 1.02 7.48 -17.69
CA THR A 885 -0.21 7.23 -18.44
C THR A 885 -0.63 5.77 -18.27
N GLY A 886 -1.79 5.53 -17.64
CA GLY A 886 -2.21 4.19 -17.23
C GLY A 886 -2.33 3.14 -18.35
N GLY A 887 -2.48 3.60 -19.61
CA GLY A 887 -2.68 2.76 -20.81
C GLY A 887 -1.42 2.29 -21.54
N CYS A 888 -0.21 2.60 -21.08
CA CYS A 888 0.99 1.94 -21.62
C CYS A 888 1.00 0.45 -21.24
N ARG A 889 1.44 -0.42 -22.16
CA ARG A 889 1.54 -1.88 -21.94
C ARG A 889 2.37 -2.19 -20.67
N PRO A 890 2.12 -3.32 -19.97
CA PRO A 890 2.68 -3.59 -18.64
C PRO A 890 4.21 -3.59 -18.53
N THR A 891 4.93 -3.66 -19.65
CA THR A 891 6.39 -3.78 -19.75
C THR A 891 7.17 -2.50 -19.45
N THR A 892 6.53 -1.32 -19.36
CA THR A 892 7.23 -0.04 -19.17
C THR A 892 6.62 0.88 -18.10
N ARG A 893 6.11 0.30 -17.00
CA ARG A 893 5.92 1.05 -15.74
C ARG A 893 7.19 0.99 -14.88
N THR A 894 8.25 1.64 -15.34
CA THR A 894 9.42 1.96 -14.53
C THR A 894 9.15 3.25 -13.73
N PRO A 895 9.47 3.29 -12.42
CA PRO A 895 9.33 4.49 -11.60
C PRO A 895 10.26 5.62 -12.06
#